data_AF-A0A318K8Q5-F1
#
_entry.id   AF-A0A318K8Q5-F1
#
_cell.length_a   1.000
_cell.length_b   1.000
_cell.length_c   1.000
_cell.angle_alpha   90.00
_cell.angle_beta   90.00
_cell.angle_gamma   90.00
#
_symmetry.space_group_name_H-M   'P 1'
#
loop_
_entity.id
_entity.type
_entity.pdbx_description
1 polymer ?
#
loop_
_entity_poly.entity_id
_entity_poly.type
_entity_poly.pdbx_seq_one_letter_code
_entity_poly.pdbx_strand_id
1 'polypeptide(L)'
;MGGRLALVVGSECAALGELGFTDSLAGGLYAGLREAGGWEAATEADGPVLDPTAAQLVSAVDVAFERASQRAATLLVAFIGHGMATNSGDFYLMAHDSPSPPRSDNAFHLTQGIRERLNTSALDGLIVLVDACETEQGVRGAARLWTGPLARSSGRMELLVAAGDGPAHAGCFTRTMLSTFEAGLPRRGENLLPSDLVDPVARGCVLQQPLHLSFTAGTVTMSPGGDAGLWLVPNIARRKDALTGRPGAGVVDQLTRRLLLTDAMRESLAEVIDSGSHRLRAVVGAAGCGKSTLMALLVRPSVAEGLSIVAEYVTAAVFLTTSSTIEAVAEELSAQLSERVPGYAEALGDARSRGDTAELDAFDRHVRYPLAAVSRPGGRITLVLDGLDQPATGSRELLVAAVSALTRDDDLRYVRVITGIRLGSGIETDPALAHMHRVELAEPREADIDALVWAERRELVPLGPLGASGPRVDPGAPGAGSYERLPARRKGRLPDDTDWDKGWLDKPVDEPEDTRPAAVGGWLSARLQSEVSPWLGAPAVGNGTRLDDVVAKRVRSALYIDRTGAVGRVIPLLAVLAAAGAGPVLPIGLLTAAMKSLGFDTGPHRLRNVVVSLGALVTRSHPGTTREALGIAHPAFLSELLVQCARYGMRVEDAHRAIIAATKGSAEAAEYARTSLARHYLECGDSAAALSHLESHETASAADNRDLWSTWLPPIVAAVGADHPDTLRAREYHAMRRADSGDLTGAAEEQQRLLADRLRLLGPDHPDTIATRDRLSHWRSHLGSTHETSTPSTSPAHPRTPGPPDPR
;
A
#
# COMPACT_ATOMS: atom_id res chain seq x y z
N MET A 1 -21.22 2.45 -6.29
CA MET A 1 -21.21 1.27 -5.39
C MET A 1 -19.91 1.28 -4.59
N GLY A 2 -19.96 0.79 -3.36
CA GLY A 2 -18.94 1.02 -2.33
C GLY A 2 -19.21 2.27 -1.49
N GLY A 3 -18.99 2.18 -0.18
CA GLY A 3 -19.29 3.17 0.83
C GLY A 3 -19.22 2.54 2.23
N ARG A 4 -19.65 3.27 3.25
CA ARG A 4 -19.56 2.81 4.64
C ARG A 4 -20.86 3.08 5.36
N LEU A 5 -21.47 2.04 5.91
CA LEU A 5 -22.76 2.13 6.58
C LEU A 5 -22.58 1.84 8.06
N ALA A 6 -23.15 2.69 8.92
CA ALA A 6 -23.14 2.50 10.36
C ALA A 6 -24.57 2.31 10.89
N LEU A 7 -24.75 1.23 11.64
CA LEU A 7 -25.87 0.99 12.54
C LEU A 7 -25.33 1.15 13.97
N VAL A 8 -25.83 2.14 14.70
CA VAL A 8 -25.53 2.32 16.12
C VAL A 8 -26.82 2.12 16.89
N VAL A 9 -26.79 1.23 17.88
CA VAL A 9 -27.93 0.90 18.73
C VAL A 9 -27.61 1.27 20.17
N GLY A 10 -28.47 2.10 20.78
CA GLY A 10 -28.50 2.33 22.22
C GLY A 10 -29.72 1.62 22.80
N SER A 11 -29.55 0.76 23.80
CA SER A 11 -30.70 0.06 24.39
C SER A 11 -30.61 -0.13 25.90
N GLU A 12 -31.66 0.29 26.58
CA GLU A 12 -31.90 0.06 28.00
C GLU A 12 -33.05 -0.93 28.17
N CYS A 13 -32.69 -2.18 28.47
CA CYS A 13 -33.62 -3.23 28.82
C CYS A 13 -34.38 -2.92 30.13
N ALA A 14 -35.71 -2.82 30.04
CA ALA A 14 -36.57 -2.52 31.18
C ALA A 14 -36.46 -3.55 32.32
N ALA A 15 -36.10 -4.80 32.01
CA ALA A 15 -35.94 -5.88 32.98
C ALA A 15 -34.63 -5.81 33.79
N LEU A 16 -33.65 -5.01 33.38
CA LEU A 16 -32.30 -4.94 33.96
C LEU A 16 -31.96 -3.59 34.60
N GLY A 17 -32.92 -2.66 34.62
CA GLY A 17 -32.77 -1.33 35.22
C GLY A 17 -32.16 -0.29 34.29
N GLU A 18 -32.36 0.98 34.63
CA GLU A 18 -31.89 2.13 33.83
C GLU A 18 -30.37 2.31 33.90
N LEU A 19 -29.77 2.59 32.75
CA LEU A 19 -28.35 2.93 32.61
C LEU A 19 -28.18 4.45 32.53
N GLY A 20 -29.10 5.17 31.88
CA GLY A 20 -29.17 6.63 31.84
C GLY A 20 -28.12 7.33 30.96
N PHE A 21 -27.36 6.58 30.16
CA PHE A 21 -26.31 7.13 29.29
C PHE A 21 -26.36 6.62 27.84
N THR A 22 -27.15 5.58 27.55
CA THR A 22 -27.09 4.85 26.27
C THR A 22 -27.45 5.74 25.07
N ASP A 23 -28.51 6.54 25.18
CA ASP A 23 -28.94 7.51 24.15
C ASP A 23 -27.80 8.49 23.82
N SER A 24 -27.28 9.19 24.83
CA SER A 24 -26.22 10.18 24.65
C SER A 24 -24.95 9.60 23.99
N LEU A 25 -24.56 8.38 24.37
CA LEU A 25 -23.35 7.72 23.84
C LEU A 25 -23.60 7.14 22.45
N ALA A 26 -24.79 6.61 22.17
CA ALA A 26 -25.17 6.16 20.83
C ALA A 26 -25.22 7.33 19.85
N GLY A 27 -25.80 8.47 20.26
CA GLY A 27 -25.80 9.70 19.50
C GLY A 27 -24.38 10.23 19.24
N GLY A 28 -23.54 10.30 20.28
CA GLY A 28 -22.16 10.73 20.17
C GLY A 28 -21.32 9.84 19.25
N LEU A 29 -21.42 8.52 19.40
CA LEU A 29 -20.73 7.56 18.53
C LEU A 29 -21.18 7.66 17.09
N TYR A 30 -22.50 7.75 16.85
CA TYR A 30 -23.04 7.92 15.51
C TYR A 30 -22.52 9.22 14.87
N ALA A 31 -22.59 10.35 15.57
CA ALA A 31 -22.08 11.63 15.08
C ALA A 31 -20.57 11.58 14.79
N GLY A 32 -19.76 11.05 15.70
CA GLY A 32 -18.31 10.91 15.50
C GLY A 32 -17.95 10.06 14.28
N LEU A 33 -18.66 8.96 14.05
CA LEU A 33 -18.48 8.14 12.85
C LEU A 33 -18.90 8.92 11.58
N ARG A 34 -20.02 9.64 11.60
CA ARG A 34 -20.48 10.41 10.43
C ARG A 34 -19.54 11.55 10.07
N GLU A 35 -19.20 12.39 11.03
CA GLU A 35 -18.46 13.63 10.83
C GLU A 35 -16.98 13.37 10.55
N ALA A 36 -16.34 12.49 11.32
CA ALA A 36 -14.91 12.21 11.15
C ALA A 36 -14.68 11.04 10.19
N GLY A 37 -15.47 9.96 10.30
CA GLY A 37 -15.26 8.71 9.59
C GLY A 37 -15.92 8.61 8.21
N GLY A 38 -16.80 9.55 7.86
CA GLY A 38 -17.54 9.55 6.59
C GLY A 38 -18.53 8.38 6.48
N TRP A 39 -19.05 7.88 7.60
CA TRP A 39 -20.05 6.82 7.61
C TRP A 39 -21.45 7.38 7.26
N GLU A 40 -22.23 6.59 6.54
CA GLU A 40 -23.64 6.86 6.21
C GLU A 40 -24.58 5.99 7.05
N ALA A 41 -25.85 6.38 7.15
CA ALA A 41 -26.87 5.61 7.86
C ALA A 41 -27.07 4.22 7.23
N ALA A 42 -27.00 3.17 8.03
CA ALA A 42 -27.34 1.82 7.59
C ALA A 42 -28.87 1.59 7.50
N THR A 43 -29.67 2.38 8.21
CA THR A 43 -31.14 2.33 8.24
C THR A 43 -31.78 3.46 7.41
N GLU A 44 -33.09 3.38 7.18
CA GLU A 44 -33.83 4.46 6.49
C GLU A 44 -33.87 5.74 7.32
N ALA A 45 -34.00 5.62 8.64
CA ALA A 45 -33.86 6.72 9.58
C ALA A 45 -32.39 7.11 9.75
N ASP A 46 -32.12 8.41 9.72
CA ASP A 46 -30.82 9.00 10.04
C ASP A 46 -30.70 9.17 11.56
N GLY A 47 -29.65 8.62 12.17
CA GLY A 47 -29.44 8.58 13.62
C GLY A 47 -29.27 7.17 14.20
N PRO A 48 -28.98 7.07 15.51
CA PRO A 48 -28.95 5.79 16.22
C PRO A 48 -30.35 5.21 16.40
N VAL A 49 -30.44 3.88 16.53
CA VAL A 49 -31.67 3.18 16.94
C VAL A 49 -31.69 3.12 18.47
N LEU A 50 -32.68 3.76 19.08
CA LEU A 50 -32.79 3.90 20.53
C LEU A 50 -33.92 3.02 21.06
N ASP A 51 -33.63 2.29 22.14
CA ASP A 51 -34.55 1.43 22.88
C ASP A 51 -35.47 0.57 21.98
N PRO A 52 -34.91 -0.14 20.99
CA PRO A 52 -35.72 -0.98 20.11
C PRO A 52 -36.35 -2.13 20.89
N THR A 53 -37.51 -2.61 20.43
CA THR A 53 -37.97 -3.95 20.77
C THR A 53 -37.07 -5.01 20.12
N ALA A 54 -37.11 -6.25 20.60
CA ALA A 54 -36.32 -7.34 20.03
C ALA A 54 -36.59 -7.52 18.52
N ALA A 55 -37.86 -7.38 18.11
CA ALA A 55 -38.24 -7.43 16.69
C ALA A 55 -37.67 -6.24 15.90
N GLN A 56 -37.70 -5.03 16.46
CA GLN A 56 -37.12 -3.84 15.82
C GLN A 56 -35.59 -3.94 15.72
N LEU A 57 -34.93 -4.50 16.74
CA LEU A 57 -33.48 -4.72 16.74
C LEU A 57 -33.07 -5.69 15.62
N VAL A 58 -33.73 -6.84 15.53
CA VAL A 58 -33.51 -7.82 14.46
C VAL A 58 -33.74 -7.19 13.09
N SER A 59 -34.86 -6.47 12.92
CA SER A 59 -35.20 -5.80 11.67
C SER A 59 -34.18 -4.72 11.27
N ALA A 60 -33.69 -3.92 12.23
CA ALA A 60 -32.67 -2.90 11.97
C ALA A 60 -31.36 -3.53 11.48
N VAL A 61 -30.95 -4.65 12.09
CA VAL A 61 -29.78 -5.42 11.64
C VAL A 61 -30.01 -6.00 10.24
N ASP A 62 -31.19 -6.58 9.96
CA ASP A 62 -31.52 -7.10 8.63
C ASP A 62 -31.43 -6.03 7.54
N VAL A 63 -32.07 -4.88 7.76
CA VAL A 63 -32.03 -3.74 6.83
C VAL A 63 -30.60 -3.25 6.61
N ALA A 64 -29.80 -3.17 7.68
CA ALA A 64 -28.42 -2.75 7.60
C ALA A 64 -27.56 -3.71 6.75
N PHE A 65 -27.69 -5.02 6.95
CA PHE A 65 -27.01 -6.03 6.14
C PHE A 65 -27.48 -6.02 4.69
N GLU A 66 -28.79 -5.90 4.44
CA GLU A 66 -29.34 -5.86 3.09
C GLU A 66 -28.80 -4.65 2.30
N ARG A 67 -28.86 -3.44 2.87
CA ARG A 67 -28.36 -2.23 2.21
C ARG A 67 -26.86 -2.26 2.00
N ALA A 68 -26.10 -2.78 2.97
CA ALA A 68 -24.67 -2.94 2.82
C ALA A 68 -24.32 -3.97 1.73
N SER A 69 -25.06 -5.07 1.65
CA SER A 69 -24.89 -6.13 0.64
C SER A 69 -25.20 -5.60 -0.77
N GLN A 70 -26.31 -4.87 -0.95
CA GLN A 70 -26.69 -4.25 -2.23
C GLN A 70 -25.63 -3.28 -2.76
N ARG A 71 -24.91 -2.59 -1.86
CA ARG A 71 -23.87 -1.62 -2.21
C ARG A 71 -22.46 -2.20 -2.24
N ALA A 72 -22.27 -3.45 -1.80
CA ALA A 72 -20.98 -4.00 -1.42
C ALA A 72 -20.19 -3.01 -0.52
N ALA A 73 -20.84 -2.52 0.53
CA ALA A 73 -20.30 -1.55 1.47
C ALA A 73 -19.66 -2.22 2.70
N THR A 74 -18.78 -1.49 3.39
CA THR A 74 -18.36 -1.88 4.74
C THR A 74 -19.51 -1.54 5.71
N LEU A 75 -19.88 -2.48 6.56
CA LEU A 75 -20.92 -2.31 7.58
C LEU A 75 -20.29 -2.22 8.96
N LEU A 76 -20.71 -1.25 9.77
CA LEU A 76 -20.42 -1.17 11.20
C LEU A 76 -21.71 -1.37 11.98
N VAL A 77 -21.70 -2.29 12.94
CA VAL A 77 -22.78 -2.52 13.90
C VAL A 77 -22.23 -2.26 15.29
N ALA A 78 -22.69 -1.20 15.93
CA ALA A 78 -22.35 -0.87 17.30
C ALA A 78 -23.56 -1.06 18.21
N PHE A 79 -23.35 -1.67 19.37
CA PHE A 79 -24.38 -1.84 20.39
C PHE A 79 -23.87 -1.30 21.74
N ILE A 80 -24.66 -0.44 22.38
CA ILE A 80 -24.38 0.17 23.68
C ILE A 80 -25.60 -0.11 24.58
N GLY A 81 -25.42 -0.89 25.63
CA GLY A 81 -26.54 -1.24 26.51
C GLY A 81 -26.35 -2.47 27.36
N HIS A 82 -27.46 -3.18 27.61
CA HIS A 82 -27.44 -4.42 28.38
C HIS A 82 -27.07 -5.62 27.51
N GLY A 83 -26.17 -6.47 28.00
CA GLY A 83 -25.82 -7.75 27.41
C GLY A 83 -25.96 -8.86 28.44
N MET A 84 -26.17 -10.09 27.99
CA MET A 84 -26.22 -11.23 28.88
C MET A 84 -25.62 -12.47 28.22
N ALA A 85 -24.62 -13.07 28.87
CA ALA A 85 -24.18 -14.41 28.52
C ALA A 85 -24.99 -15.47 29.27
N THR A 86 -25.19 -16.60 28.60
CA THR A 86 -25.76 -17.79 29.22
C THR A 86 -24.67 -18.83 29.50
N ASN A 87 -24.97 -19.80 30.36
CA ASN A 87 -24.04 -20.88 30.72
C ASN A 87 -23.60 -21.76 29.51
N SER A 88 -24.25 -21.64 28.35
CA SER A 88 -23.89 -22.31 27.10
C SER A 88 -22.82 -21.59 26.27
N GLY A 89 -22.36 -20.40 26.71
CA GLY A 89 -21.43 -19.57 25.95
C GLY A 89 -22.09 -18.78 24.83
N ASP A 90 -23.41 -18.63 24.85
CA ASP A 90 -24.16 -17.73 23.99
C ASP A 90 -24.16 -16.33 24.58
N PHE A 91 -24.16 -15.30 23.71
CA PHE A 91 -24.17 -13.90 24.12
C PHE A 91 -25.33 -13.17 23.44
N TYR A 92 -26.20 -12.56 24.26
CA TYR A 92 -27.39 -11.86 23.82
C TYR A 92 -27.26 -10.36 24.03
N LEU A 93 -27.59 -9.58 23.00
CA LEU A 93 -27.83 -8.15 23.10
C LEU A 93 -29.29 -7.95 23.51
N MET A 94 -29.50 -7.26 24.64
CA MET A 94 -30.82 -7.09 25.23
C MET A 94 -31.52 -5.88 24.61
N ALA A 95 -32.69 -6.12 24.03
CA ALA A 95 -33.59 -5.07 23.58
C ALA A 95 -34.40 -4.51 24.76
N HIS A 96 -35.16 -3.43 24.53
CA HIS A 96 -35.93 -2.76 25.58
C HIS A 96 -36.94 -3.72 26.26
N ASP A 97 -37.57 -4.59 25.47
CA ASP A 97 -38.58 -5.58 25.90
C ASP A 97 -38.02 -6.99 26.16
N SER A 98 -36.70 -7.18 26.10
CA SER A 98 -36.09 -8.49 26.33
C SER A 98 -36.27 -8.97 27.79
N PRO A 99 -36.70 -10.23 28.01
CA PRO A 99 -36.82 -10.79 29.36
C PRO A 99 -35.47 -11.29 29.89
N SER A 100 -35.35 -11.40 31.21
CA SER A 100 -34.25 -12.10 31.88
C SER A 100 -34.78 -13.40 32.51
N PRO A 101 -34.37 -14.60 32.06
CA PRO A 101 -33.31 -14.88 31.07
C PRO A 101 -33.74 -14.75 29.59
N PRO A 102 -32.82 -14.38 28.68
CA PRO A 102 -33.11 -14.16 27.26
C PRO A 102 -33.18 -15.47 26.44
N ARG A 103 -33.80 -15.38 25.27
CA ARG A 103 -33.90 -16.41 24.22
C ARG A 103 -33.76 -15.77 22.83
N SER A 104 -33.45 -16.57 21.82
CA SER A 104 -33.20 -16.07 20.45
C SER A 104 -34.42 -15.46 19.75
N ASP A 105 -35.63 -15.64 20.26
CA ASP A 105 -36.87 -15.04 19.76
C ASP A 105 -37.21 -13.69 20.42
N ASN A 106 -36.57 -13.37 21.55
CA ASN A 106 -36.87 -12.18 22.36
C ASN A 106 -35.63 -11.36 22.75
N ALA A 107 -34.46 -11.73 22.25
CA ALA A 107 -33.20 -10.99 22.35
C ALA A 107 -32.32 -11.35 21.13
N PHE A 108 -31.34 -10.49 20.81
CA PHE A 108 -30.49 -10.73 19.65
C PHE A 108 -29.29 -11.60 20.02
N HIS A 109 -29.25 -12.84 19.52
CA HIS A 109 -28.09 -13.72 19.65
C HIS A 109 -26.95 -13.22 18.76
N LEU A 110 -25.89 -12.66 19.37
CA LEU A 110 -24.84 -11.95 18.64
C LEU A 110 -24.15 -12.84 17.61
N THR A 111 -23.68 -14.01 18.01
CA THR A 111 -22.87 -14.88 17.16
C THR A 111 -23.69 -15.51 16.05
N GLN A 112 -24.85 -16.08 16.41
CA GLN A 112 -25.71 -16.76 15.45
C GLN A 112 -26.30 -15.73 14.48
N GLY A 113 -26.81 -14.62 15.00
CA GLY A 113 -27.41 -13.56 14.20
C GLY A 113 -26.45 -12.95 13.19
N ILE A 114 -25.20 -12.67 13.59
CA ILE A 114 -24.18 -12.16 12.65
C ILE A 114 -23.78 -13.25 11.64
N ARG A 115 -23.54 -14.49 12.08
CA ARG A 115 -23.09 -15.58 11.19
C ARG A 115 -24.11 -15.88 10.08
N GLU A 116 -25.39 -15.96 10.42
CA GLU A 116 -26.47 -16.24 9.45
C GLU A 116 -26.54 -15.18 8.34
N ARG A 117 -26.34 -13.92 8.71
CA ARG A 117 -26.36 -12.78 7.78
C ARG A 117 -25.07 -12.66 6.99
N LEU A 118 -23.92 -12.89 7.61
CA LEU A 118 -22.61 -12.81 6.96
C LEU A 118 -22.46 -13.87 5.86
N ASN A 119 -23.01 -15.07 6.06
CA ASN A 119 -22.98 -16.15 5.05
C ASN A 119 -23.87 -15.89 3.83
N THR A 120 -24.84 -14.97 3.93
CA THR A 120 -25.80 -14.66 2.86
C THR A 120 -25.58 -13.28 2.24
N SER A 121 -24.72 -12.45 2.83
CA SER A 121 -24.48 -11.06 2.42
C SER A 121 -23.18 -10.89 1.65
N ALA A 122 -23.18 -10.00 0.66
CA ALA A 122 -21.99 -9.62 -0.12
C ALA A 122 -21.39 -8.32 0.43
N LEU A 123 -20.91 -8.36 1.68
CA LEU A 123 -20.30 -7.19 2.33
C LEU A 123 -18.86 -6.96 1.86
N ASP A 124 -18.42 -5.71 1.89
CA ASP A 124 -16.98 -5.39 1.77
C ASP A 124 -16.21 -5.82 3.02
N GLY A 125 -16.82 -5.60 4.18
CA GLY A 125 -16.38 -6.09 5.47
C GLY A 125 -17.32 -5.66 6.59
N LEU A 126 -17.10 -6.18 7.78
CA LEU A 126 -17.96 -5.97 8.94
C LEU A 126 -17.14 -5.53 10.16
N ILE A 127 -17.57 -4.46 10.82
CA ILE A 127 -17.05 -4.05 12.12
C ILE A 127 -18.16 -4.21 13.14
N VAL A 128 -17.91 -4.93 14.22
CA VAL A 128 -18.85 -5.08 15.33
C VAL A 128 -18.24 -4.51 16.60
N LEU A 129 -18.92 -3.54 17.21
CA LEU A 129 -18.52 -2.90 18.46
C LEU A 129 -19.59 -3.19 19.52
N VAL A 130 -19.19 -3.72 20.66
CA VAL A 130 -20.13 -4.06 21.75
C VAL A 130 -19.66 -3.44 23.05
N ASP A 131 -20.40 -2.43 23.52
CA ASP A 131 -20.32 -1.88 24.88
C ASP A 131 -21.51 -2.40 25.70
N ALA A 132 -21.34 -3.59 26.27
CA ALA A 132 -22.40 -4.23 27.03
C ALA A 132 -21.91 -4.71 28.40
N CYS A 133 -22.82 -4.72 29.37
CA CYS A 133 -22.56 -5.18 30.74
C CYS A 133 -22.31 -6.70 30.78
N GLU A 134 -21.15 -7.19 31.25
CA GLU A 134 -20.98 -8.63 31.51
C GLU A 134 -19.72 -9.03 32.30
N THR A 135 -19.77 -10.17 33.02
CA THR A 135 -18.62 -10.79 33.70
C THR A 135 -17.57 -11.36 32.72
N GLU A 136 -16.27 -11.24 33.05
CA GLU A 136 -15.11 -11.58 32.17
C GLU A 136 -15.13 -13.02 31.59
N GLN A 137 -15.81 -13.96 32.25
CA GLN A 137 -15.83 -15.38 31.86
C GLN A 137 -16.77 -15.71 30.69
N GLY A 138 -17.90 -15.02 30.52
CA GLY A 138 -18.88 -15.34 29.46
C GLY A 138 -18.42 -14.89 28.08
N VAL A 139 -17.93 -13.65 27.94
CA VAL A 139 -17.33 -13.15 26.68
C VAL A 139 -16.12 -13.99 26.24
N ARG A 140 -15.23 -14.39 27.16
CA ARG A 140 -14.08 -15.24 26.81
C ARG A 140 -14.48 -16.66 26.43
N GLY A 141 -15.48 -17.23 27.09
CA GLY A 141 -16.05 -18.54 26.73
C GLY A 141 -16.73 -18.50 25.36
N ALA A 142 -17.51 -17.46 25.11
CA ALA A 142 -18.19 -17.20 23.85
C ALA A 142 -17.18 -16.96 22.72
N ALA A 143 -16.18 -16.09 22.92
CA ALA A 143 -15.11 -15.83 21.96
C ALA A 143 -14.38 -17.10 21.48
N ARG A 144 -14.12 -18.06 22.38
CA ARG A 144 -13.56 -19.38 22.02
C ARG A 144 -14.48 -20.15 21.07
N LEU A 145 -15.79 -20.12 21.32
CA LEU A 145 -16.80 -20.78 20.49
C LEU A 145 -17.07 -20.03 19.18
N TRP A 146 -16.78 -18.73 19.11
CA TRP A 146 -16.95 -17.89 17.91
C TRP A 146 -15.90 -18.18 16.84
N THR A 147 -14.68 -18.53 17.25
CA THR A 147 -13.55 -18.76 16.34
C THR A 147 -13.86 -19.80 15.26
N GLY A 148 -14.37 -20.98 15.60
CA GLY A 148 -14.60 -22.06 14.61
C GLY A 148 -15.69 -21.76 13.57
N PRO A 149 -16.89 -21.28 13.97
CA PRO A 149 -17.96 -20.98 13.01
C PRO A 149 -17.78 -19.66 12.24
N LEU A 150 -17.24 -18.61 12.85
CA LEU A 150 -17.00 -17.33 12.16
C LEU A 150 -15.74 -17.37 11.29
N ALA A 151 -14.70 -18.13 11.65
CA ALA A 151 -13.56 -18.35 10.75
C ALA A 151 -13.98 -18.97 9.43
N ARG A 152 -14.99 -19.84 9.44
CA ARG A 152 -15.50 -20.50 8.23
C ARG A 152 -16.41 -19.60 7.37
N SER A 153 -16.77 -18.41 7.86
CA SER A 153 -17.55 -17.45 7.08
C SER A 153 -16.65 -16.74 6.06
N SER A 154 -17.20 -16.49 4.86
CA SER A 154 -16.49 -15.73 3.83
C SER A 154 -16.56 -14.24 4.13
N GLY A 155 -15.42 -13.58 4.41
CA GLY A 155 -15.38 -12.13 4.58
C GLY A 155 -14.22 -11.63 5.43
N ARG A 156 -14.17 -10.29 5.59
CA ARG A 156 -13.30 -9.57 6.53
C ARG A 156 -14.18 -9.05 7.67
N MET A 157 -13.85 -9.36 8.91
CA MET A 157 -14.61 -8.90 10.07
C MET A 157 -13.68 -8.53 11.22
N GLU A 158 -14.00 -7.42 11.88
CA GLU A 158 -13.38 -6.96 13.12
C GLU A 158 -14.44 -6.94 14.22
N LEU A 159 -14.12 -7.50 15.38
CA LEU A 159 -14.99 -7.51 16.54
C LEU A 159 -14.24 -6.97 17.75
N LEU A 160 -14.77 -5.91 18.36
CA LEU A 160 -14.25 -5.33 19.59
C LEU A 160 -15.36 -5.32 20.63
N VAL A 161 -15.13 -6.01 21.74
CA VAL A 161 -16.08 -6.15 22.85
C VAL A 161 -15.42 -5.64 24.13
N ALA A 162 -16.16 -4.91 24.95
CA ALA A 162 -15.76 -4.61 26.32
C ALA A 162 -16.38 -5.66 27.28
N ALA A 163 -15.56 -6.33 28.08
CA ALA A 163 -16.02 -7.30 29.09
C ALA A 163 -15.48 -6.91 30.47
N GLY A 164 -16.24 -7.01 31.55
CA GLY A 164 -15.72 -6.76 32.90
C GLY A 164 -16.78 -6.77 33.98
N ASP A 165 -16.42 -7.21 35.18
CA ASP A 165 -17.37 -7.51 36.27
C ASP A 165 -18.18 -6.27 36.73
N GLY A 166 -19.33 -6.02 36.10
CA GLY A 166 -20.26 -4.93 36.47
C GLY A 166 -21.01 -4.29 35.28
N PRO A 167 -21.97 -3.38 35.55
CA PRO A 167 -22.81 -2.77 34.51
C PRO A 167 -22.06 -1.69 33.72
N ALA A 168 -21.55 -1.98 32.50
CA ALA A 168 -20.97 -1.11 31.45
C ALA A 168 -20.13 0.12 31.89
N HIS A 169 -19.78 0.19 33.17
CA HIS A 169 -19.07 1.22 33.91
C HIS A 169 -19.33 2.66 33.41
N ALA A 170 -20.61 3.07 33.38
CA ALA A 170 -21.06 4.39 32.92
C ALA A 170 -20.71 4.72 31.44
N GLY A 171 -20.60 3.67 30.61
CA GLY A 171 -20.20 3.74 29.21
C GLY A 171 -18.75 4.13 29.02
N CYS A 172 -17.86 3.73 29.95
CA CYS A 172 -16.43 4.06 29.90
C CYS A 172 -15.80 3.68 28.56
N PHE A 173 -16.15 2.51 28.02
CA PHE A 173 -15.65 2.05 26.73
C PHE A 173 -16.01 3.01 25.59
N THR A 174 -17.29 3.32 25.37
CA THR A 174 -17.68 4.28 24.31
C THR A 174 -17.13 5.68 24.58
N ARG A 175 -17.09 6.16 25.82
CA ARG A 175 -16.49 7.46 26.16
C ARG A 175 -15.00 7.50 25.84
N THR A 176 -14.27 6.45 26.18
CA THR A 176 -12.84 6.32 25.88
C THR A 176 -12.62 6.29 24.37
N MET A 177 -13.45 5.57 23.62
CA MET A 177 -13.42 5.56 22.16
C MET A 177 -13.63 6.96 21.57
N LEU A 178 -14.66 7.69 22.01
CA LEU A 178 -14.94 9.06 21.57
C LEU A 178 -13.78 10.01 21.88
N SER A 179 -13.24 9.97 23.11
CA SER A 179 -12.07 10.77 23.47
C SER A 179 -10.83 10.41 22.64
N THR A 180 -10.71 9.15 22.22
CA THR A 180 -9.62 8.69 21.36
C THR A 180 -9.82 9.18 19.92
N PHE A 181 -11.06 9.31 19.44
CA PHE A 181 -11.33 9.92 18.12
C PHE A 181 -10.93 11.40 18.09
N GLU A 182 -11.17 12.13 19.17
CA GLU A 182 -10.82 13.55 19.31
C GLU A 182 -9.31 13.78 19.50
N ALA A 183 -8.63 12.93 20.28
CA ALA A 183 -7.21 13.08 20.58
C ALA A 183 -6.30 12.43 19.51
N GLY A 184 -6.74 11.31 18.93
CA GLY A 184 -5.94 10.44 18.08
C GLY A 184 -4.87 9.65 18.84
N LEU A 185 -4.17 8.77 18.12
CA LEU A 185 -3.11 7.93 18.67
C LEU A 185 -1.82 8.06 17.84
N PRO A 186 -0.78 8.77 18.33
CA PRO A 186 0.42 9.09 17.54
C PRO A 186 1.13 7.86 16.95
N ARG A 187 1.09 6.73 17.67
CA ARG A 187 1.76 5.46 17.30
C ARG A 187 0.92 4.52 16.44
N ARG A 188 -0.34 4.87 16.15
CA ARG A 188 -1.24 4.06 15.31
C ARG A 188 -1.32 4.60 13.89
N GLY A 189 -1.89 3.85 12.96
CA GLY A 189 -1.87 4.20 11.53
C GLY A 189 -2.63 5.49 11.20
N GLU A 190 -2.72 5.79 9.90
CA GLU A 190 -3.46 6.93 9.35
C GLU A 190 -4.93 6.95 9.75
N ASN A 191 -5.54 5.77 9.91
CA ASN A 191 -6.90 5.61 10.41
C ASN A 191 -6.88 4.77 11.70
N LEU A 192 -7.76 5.08 12.63
CA LEU A 192 -7.95 4.31 13.86
C LEU A 192 -8.71 3.03 13.56
N LEU A 193 -8.12 1.88 13.88
CA LEU A 193 -8.74 0.56 13.75
C LEU A 193 -9.44 0.15 15.06
N PRO A 194 -10.40 -0.79 15.04
CA PRO A 194 -10.92 -1.41 16.26
C PRO A 194 -9.80 -1.97 17.15
N SER A 195 -8.78 -2.59 16.55
CA SER A 195 -7.61 -3.11 17.27
C SER A 195 -6.79 -2.02 18.00
N ASP A 196 -6.86 -0.77 17.54
CA ASP A 196 -6.09 0.33 18.15
C ASP A 196 -6.72 0.85 19.45
N LEU A 197 -8.00 0.56 19.65
CA LEU A 197 -8.75 0.97 20.85
C LEU A 197 -8.52 0.04 22.05
N VAL A 198 -7.87 -1.10 21.85
CA VAL A 198 -7.56 -2.06 22.92
C VAL A 198 -6.72 -1.40 24.03
N ASP A 199 -5.58 -0.78 23.71
CA ASP A 199 -4.72 -0.18 24.75
C ASP A 199 -5.33 1.05 25.44
N PRO A 200 -5.98 2.00 24.74
CA PRO A 200 -6.69 3.11 25.38
C PRO A 200 -7.77 2.62 26.34
N VAL A 201 -8.61 1.65 25.92
CA VAL A 201 -9.67 1.11 26.77
C VAL A 201 -9.10 0.35 27.95
N ALA A 202 -8.12 -0.54 27.74
CA ALA A 202 -7.53 -1.33 28.82
C ALA A 202 -6.87 -0.46 29.91
N ARG A 203 -6.36 0.73 29.54
CA ARG A 203 -5.78 1.70 30.49
C ARG A 203 -6.81 2.64 31.09
N GLY A 204 -7.78 3.10 30.30
CA GLY A 204 -8.77 4.09 30.71
C GLY A 204 -9.93 3.50 31.51
N CYS A 205 -10.29 2.23 31.25
CA CYS A 205 -11.42 1.55 31.85
C CYS A 205 -10.93 0.37 32.70
N VAL A 206 -10.46 0.64 33.92
CA VAL A 206 -9.85 -0.37 34.83
C VAL A 206 -10.78 -1.57 35.10
N LEU A 207 -12.10 -1.36 35.02
CA LEU A 207 -13.11 -2.39 35.27
C LEU A 207 -13.65 -3.05 33.98
N GLN A 208 -13.11 -2.69 32.80
CA GLN A 208 -13.43 -3.32 31.52
C GLN A 208 -12.15 -3.77 30.82
N GLN A 209 -12.09 -5.04 30.47
CA GLN A 209 -11.08 -5.63 29.62
C GLN A 209 -11.59 -5.69 28.17
N PRO A 210 -10.96 -4.96 27.24
CA PRO A 210 -11.29 -5.05 25.83
C PRO A 210 -10.81 -6.39 25.25
N LEU A 211 -11.65 -7.00 24.44
CA LEU A 211 -11.32 -8.17 23.62
C LEU A 211 -11.48 -7.80 22.15
N HIS A 212 -10.40 -7.96 21.39
CA HIS A 212 -10.38 -7.74 19.95
C HIS A 212 -10.15 -9.05 19.21
N LEU A 213 -10.95 -9.29 18.16
CA LEU A 213 -10.88 -10.43 17.26
C LEU A 213 -10.91 -9.95 15.81
N SER A 214 -9.93 -10.36 15.01
CA SER A 214 -9.92 -10.13 13.57
C SER A 214 -10.10 -11.45 12.83
N PHE A 215 -11.02 -11.45 11.87
CA PHE A 215 -11.36 -12.57 11.01
C PHE A 215 -11.06 -12.18 9.58
N THR A 216 -10.11 -12.86 8.95
CA THR A 216 -9.86 -12.69 7.52
C THR A 216 -9.70 -14.04 6.84
N ALA A 217 -10.57 -14.29 5.85
CA ALA A 217 -10.42 -15.37 4.88
C ALA A 217 -10.16 -16.76 5.48
N GLY A 218 -10.80 -17.17 6.58
CA GLY A 218 -10.52 -18.49 7.17
C GLY A 218 -9.56 -18.50 8.35
N THR A 219 -8.90 -17.37 8.63
CA THR A 219 -7.94 -17.24 9.74
C THR A 219 -8.45 -16.30 10.82
N VAL A 220 -8.27 -16.72 12.08
CA VAL A 220 -8.49 -15.89 13.26
C VAL A 220 -7.14 -15.48 13.78
N THR A 221 -6.89 -14.17 13.84
CA THR A 221 -5.69 -13.62 14.47
C THR A 221 -6.08 -12.88 15.73
N MET A 222 -5.44 -13.28 16.83
CA MET A 222 -5.52 -12.59 18.13
C MET A 222 -4.30 -11.69 18.38
N SER A 223 -3.41 -11.57 17.38
CA SER A 223 -2.19 -10.75 17.45
C SER A 223 -2.48 -9.28 17.13
N PRO A 224 -1.65 -8.33 17.61
CA PRO A 224 -1.89 -6.89 17.41
C PRO A 224 -1.86 -6.50 15.93
N GLY A 225 -3.03 -6.18 15.37
CA GLY A 225 -3.17 -5.63 14.02
C GLY A 225 -4.47 -6.06 13.35
N GLY A 226 -5.39 -5.11 13.17
CA GLY A 226 -6.57 -5.27 12.33
C GLY A 226 -6.31 -5.03 10.85
N ASP A 227 -7.33 -5.29 10.04
CA ASP A 227 -7.33 -4.95 8.62
C ASP A 227 -7.34 -3.42 8.44
N ALA A 228 -6.34 -2.91 7.72
CA ALA A 228 -6.22 -1.48 7.43
C ALA A 228 -7.41 -0.91 6.64
N GLY A 229 -8.21 -1.76 5.98
CA GLY A 229 -9.44 -1.36 5.30
C GLY A 229 -10.68 -1.33 6.20
N LEU A 230 -10.61 -1.85 7.44
CA LEU A 230 -11.70 -1.86 8.42
C LEU A 230 -11.41 -0.90 9.56
N TRP A 231 -11.31 0.38 9.22
CA TRP A 231 -11.05 1.46 10.17
C TRP A 231 -12.33 2.09 10.75
N LEU A 232 -12.23 2.99 11.71
CA LEU A 232 -13.36 3.69 12.35
C LEU A 232 -13.40 5.16 11.92
N VAL A 233 -12.34 5.90 12.20
CA VAL A 233 -12.18 7.32 11.83
C VAL A 233 -10.72 7.62 11.43
N PRO A 234 -10.45 8.69 10.65
CA PRO A 234 -9.08 9.16 10.42
C PRO A 234 -8.41 9.54 11.74
N ASN A 235 -7.15 9.18 11.88
CA ASN A 235 -6.39 9.41 13.10
C ASN A 235 -5.87 10.86 13.13
N ILE A 236 -6.52 11.70 13.93
CA ILE A 236 -6.21 13.13 13.99
C ILE A 236 -4.79 13.44 14.48
N ALA A 237 -4.19 12.55 15.27
CA ALA A 237 -2.80 12.67 15.70
C ALA A 237 -1.79 12.64 14.54
N ARG A 238 -2.22 12.18 13.35
CA ARG A 238 -1.41 12.11 12.12
C ARG A 238 -1.53 13.34 11.25
N ARG A 239 -2.47 14.27 11.49
CA ARG A 239 -2.75 15.41 10.58
C ARG A 239 -1.52 16.27 10.25
N LYS A 240 -0.53 16.29 11.14
CA LYS A 240 0.69 17.08 10.98
C LYS A 240 1.80 16.38 10.18
N ASP A 241 1.74 15.06 10.02
CA ASP A 241 2.78 14.35 9.25
C ASP A 241 2.70 14.73 7.77
N ALA A 242 3.84 14.74 7.07
CA ALA A 242 3.93 15.20 5.68
C ALA A 242 3.00 14.46 4.70
N LEU A 243 2.76 13.16 4.93
CA LEU A 243 2.07 12.27 3.99
C LEU A 243 0.60 12.00 4.29
N THR A 244 0.01 12.62 5.32
CA THR A 244 -1.38 12.31 5.70
C THR A 244 -2.36 12.64 4.57
N GLY A 245 -3.23 11.68 4.24
CA GLY A 245 -4.17 11.72 3.12
C GLY A 245 -3.54 11.39 1.76
N ARG A 246 -2.24 11.13 1.69
CA ARG A 246 -1.46 10.95 0.45
C ARG A 246 -1.14 9.47 0.18
N PRO A 247 -0.84 9.10 -1.09
CA PRO A 247 -0.54 7.72 -1.44
C PRO A 247 0.62 7.10 -0.61
N GLY A 248 1.62 7.91 -0.26
CA GLY A 248 2.78 7.48 0.54
C GLY A 248 2.47 7.14 2.01
N ALA A 249 1.32 7.56 2.56
CA ALA A 249 0.95 7.28 3.96
C ALA A 249 0.92 5.78 4.25
N GLY A 250 0.34 4.99 3.33
CA GLY A 250 0.26 3.54 3.47
C GLY A 250 1.63 2.86 3.53
N VAL A 251 2.61 3.39 2.78
CA VAL A 251 4.00 2.91 2.81
C VAL A 251 4.65 3.23 4.15
N VAL A 252 4.49 4.46 4.67
CA VAL A 252 5.00 4.85 6.00
C VAL A 252 4.38 4.02 7.11
N ASP A 253 3.06 3.83 7.08
CA ASP A 253 2.36 2.99 8.05
C ASP A 253 2.83 1.54 7.98
N GLN A 254 3.05 1.01 6.77
CA GLN A 254 3.63 -0.31 6.59
C GLN A 254 5.03 -0.37 7.19
N LEU A 255 5.93 0.55 6.86
CA LEU A 255 7.34 0.54 7.29
C LEU A 255 7.51 0.76 8.80
N THR A 256 6.60 1.52 9.43
CA THR A 256 6.65 1.81 10.87
C THR A 256 5.83 0.83 11.72
N ARG A 257 5.08 -0.08 11.09
CA ARG A 257 4.33 -1.13 11.79
C ARG A 257 5.29 -2.10 12.49
N ARG A 258 5.12 -2.27 13.81
CA ARG A 258 5.91 -3.18 14.66
C ARG A 258 7.41 -2.97 14.51
N LEU A 259 7.82 -1.70 14.41
CA LEU A 259 9.21 -1.32 14.25
C LEU A 259 10.02 -1.60 15.52
N LEU A 260 11.13 -2.32 15.39
CA LEU A 260 12.21 -2.31 16.36
C LEU A 260 13.21 -1.24 15.95
N LEU A 261 13.54 -0.31 16.84
CA LEU A 261 14.47 0.77 16.54
C LEU A 261 15.85 0.43 17.12
N THR A 262 16.75 -0.07 16.26
CA THR A 262 18.13 -0.45 16.65
C THR A 262 19.01 0.77 16.89
N ASP A 263 20.12 0.56 17.59
CA ASP A 263 21.10 1.62 17.87
C ASP A 263 21.67 2.22 16.57
N ALA A 264 21.99 1.37 15.58
CA ALA A 264 22.47 1.83 14.27
C ALA A 264 21.45 2.76 13.58
N MET A 265 20.15 2.45 13.64
CA MET A 265 19.12 3.33 13.09
C MET A 265 19.01 4.65 13.87
N ARG A 266 19.17 4.63 15.20
CA ARG A 266 19.16 5.85 16.02
C ARG A 266 20.35 6.75 15.72
N GLU A 267 21.54 6.16 15.60
CA GLU A 267 22.78 6.86 15.25
C GLU A 267 22.68 7.50 13.86
N SER A 268 22.30 6.75 12.83
CA SER A 268 22.12 7.30 11.49
C SER A 268 21.02 8.36 11.45
N LEU A 269 19.93 8.19 12.20
CA LEU A 269 18.86 9.19 12.26
C LEU A 269 19.32 10.49 12.92
N ALA A 270 20.07 10.39 14.04
CA ALA A 270 20.68 11.55 14.69
C ALA A 270 21.66 12.26 13.74
N GLU A 271 22.51 11.53 13.03
CA GLU A 271 23.44 12.08 12.05
C GLU A 271 22.71 12.81 10.90
N VAL A 272 21.62 12.23 10.38
CA VAL A 272 20.79 12.89 9.36
C VAL A 272 20.27 14.22 9.89
N ILE A 273 19.82 14.30 11.13
CA ILE A 273 19.27 15.52 11.73
C ILE A 273 20.37 16.56 11.96
N ASP A 274 21.48 16.13 12.56
CA ASP A 274 22.57 16.96 13.09
C ASP A 274 23.63 17.34 12.06
N SER A 275 23.47 16.94 10.79
CA SER A 275 24.35 17.27 9.65
C SER A 275 24.46 18.77 9.28
N GLY A 276 24.20 19.68 10.22
CA GLY A 276 24.60 21.09 10.14
C GLY A 276 23.99 21.86 8.95
N SER A 277 24.85 22.57 8.22
CA SER A 277 24.49 23.39 7.06
C SER A 277 24.29 22.61 5.76
N HIS A 278 24.53 21.29 5.75
CA HIS A 278 24.33 20.48 4.55
C HIS A 278 22.86 20.47 4.13
N ARG A 279 22.59 21.01 2.93
CA ARG A 279 21.26 21.08 2.32
C ARG A 279 20.84 19.77 1.68
N LEU A 280 21.78 19.03 1.11
CA LEU A 280 21.55 17.70 0.56
C LEU A 280 22.13 16.65 1.50
N ARG A 281 21.28 15.73 1.95
CA ARG A 281 21.63 14.63 2.87
C ARG A 281 21.21 13.32 2.23
N ALA A 282 22.12 12.36 2.12
CA ALA A 282 21.86 11.08 1.50
C ALA A 282 22.07 9.95 2.49
N VAL A 283 21.03 9.16 2.75
CA VAL A 283 21.15 7.90 3.49
C VAL A 283 21.48 6.81 2.49
N VAL A 284 22.70 6.29 2.58
CA VAL A 284 23.27 5.33 1.63
C VAL A 284 23.40 3.96 2.30
N GLY A 285 22.99 2.90 1.61
CA GLY A 285 23.11 1.54 2.14
C GLY A 285 22.62 0.47 1.19
N ALA A 286 22.91 -0.79 1.51
CA ALA A 286 22.52 -1.97 0.72
C ALA A 286 20.98 -2.10 0.57
N ALA A 287 20.52 -2.93 -0.36
CA ALA A 287 19.08 -3.21 -0.48
C ALA A 287 18.56 -3.92 0.78
N GLY A 288 17.43 -3.48 1.33
CA GLY A 288 16.82 -4.11 2.52
C GLY A 288 17.41 -3.71 3.88
N CYS A 289 18.43 -2.84 3.95
CA CYS A 289 19.03 -2.41 5.22
C CYS A 289 18.18 -1.44 6.08
N GLY A 290 17.01 -0.99 5.59
CA GLY A 290 16.10 -0.14 6.35
C GLY A 290 16.11 1.36 6.01
N LYS A 291 16.68 1.77 4.87
CA LYS A 291 16.69 3.18 4.41
C LYS A 291 15.30 3.82 4.41
N SER A 292 14.35 3.18 3.72
CA SER A 292 12.95 3.65 3.66
C SER A 292 12.30 3.68 5.04
N THR A 293 12.68 2.75 5.92
CA THR A 293 12.22 2.76 7.32
C THR A 293 12.76 3.99 8.07
N LEU A 294 14.02 4.35 7.89
CA LEU A 294 14.61 5.57 8.45
C LEU A 294 13.90 6.83 7.88
N MET A 295 13.62 6.87 6.57
CA MET A 295 12.84 7.96 5.97
C MET A 295 11.43 8.04 6.55
N ALA A 296 10.78 6.89 6.76
CA ALA A 296 9.48 6.82 7.40
C ALA A 296 9.52 7.33 8.85
N LEU A 297 10.61 7.13 9.59
CA LEU A 297 10.80 7.70 10.94
C LEU A 297 10.98 9.22 10.93
N LEU A 298 11.60 9.79 9.88
CA LEU A 298 11.69 11.24 9.71
C LEU A 298 10.32 11.86 9.43
N VAL A 299 9.53 11.21 8.57
CA VAL A 299 8.13 11.60 8.29
C VAL A 299 7.26 11.39 9.54
N ARG A 300 7.62 10.42 10.37
CA ARG A 300 6.84 9.95 11.52
C ARG A 300 7.67 9.90 12.81
N PRO A 301 8.05 11.05 13.37
CA PRO A 301 8.92 11.04 14.55
C PRO A 301 8.23 10.50 15.81
N SER A 302 6.89 10.52 15.86
CA SER A 302 6.10 10.08 17.03
C SER A 302 6.21 8.59 17.38
N VAL A 303 6.67 7.74 16.46
CA VAL A 303 6.97 6.33 16.75
C VAL A 303 8.40 6.10 17.24
N ALA A 304 9.29 7.08 17.09
CA ALA A 304 10.70 6.97 17.42
C ALA A 304 10.95 7.53 18.84
N GLU A 305 10.65 6.73 19.87
CA GLU A 305 10.88 7.13 21.27
C GLU A 305 12.33 7.57 21.51
N GLY A 306 12.50 8.69 22.22
CA GLY A 306 13.81 9.21 22.64
C GLY A 306 14.51 10.12 21.63
N LEU A 307 13.91 10.37 20.47
CA LEU A 307 14.45 11.29 19.46
C LEU A 307 13.70 12.63 19.51
N SER A 308 14.44 13.73 19.68
CA SER A 308 13.87 15.08 19.72
C SER A 308 13.63 15.65 18.32
N ILE A 309 12.77 15.00 17.55
CA ILE A 309 12.33 15.47 16.22
C ILE A 309 10.93 16.05 16.36
N VAL A 310 10.75 17.30 15.95
CA VAL A 310 9.41 17.92 15.90
C VAL A 310 8.57 17.26 14.79
N ALA A 311 7.27 17.09 15.00
CA ALA A 311 6.37 16.44 14.03
C ALA A 311 6.40 17.06 12.62
N GLU A 312 6.70 18.37 12.54
CA GLU A 312 6.73 19.16 11.31
C GLU A 312 8.14 19.22 10.69
N TYR A 313 9.09 18.36 11.14
CA TYR A 313 10.47 18.35 10.63
C TYR A 313 10.54 18.12 9.12
N VAL A 314 9.70 17.21 8.61
CA VAL A 314 9.53 16.98 7.16
C VAL A 314 8.34 17.78 6.66
N THR A 315 8.58 18.66 5.69
CA THR A 315 7.56 19.51 5.08
C THR A 315 6.81 18.77 3.98
N ALA A 316 7.53 18.03 3.14
CA ALA A 316 6.94 17.20 2.10
C ALA A 316 7.80 15.93 1.89
N ALA A 317 7.17 14.83 1.52
CA ALA A 317 7.86 13.57 1.26
C ALA A 317 7.26 12.85 0.05
N VAL A 318 8.12 12.19 -0.74
CA VAL A 318 7.72 11.29 -1.81
C VAL A 318 8.56 10.01 -1.74
N PHE A 319 7.89 8.86 -1.75
CA PHE A 319 8.53 7.56 -1.86
C PHE A 319 8.48 7.15 -3.32
N LEU A 320 9.66 7.17 -3.96
CA LEU A 320 9.79 6.95 -5.39
C LEU A 320 9.68 5.45 -5.72
N THR A 321 9.08 5.16 -6.87
CA THR A 321 8.94 3.83 -7.43
C THR A 321 9.45 3.82 -8.87
N THR A 322 9.45 2.65 -9.51
CA THR A 322 9.81 2.52 -10.94
C THR A 322 8.89 3.30 -11.87
N SER A 323 7.66 3.61 -11.44
CA SER A 323 6.68 4.39 -12.22
C SER A 323 6.69 5.87 -11.86
N SER A 324 7.56 6.33 -10.96
CA SER A 324 7.66 7.75 -10.61
C SER A 324 8.28 8.53 -11.75
N THR A 325 7.53 9.50 -12.28
CA THR A 325 8.02 10.49 -13.24
C THR A 325 8.30 11.82 -12.54
N ILE A 326 9.06 12.70 -13.19
CA ILE A 326 9.38 14.03 -12.63
C ILE A 326 8.11 14.86 -12.44
N GLU A 327 7.13 14.76 -13.34
CA GLU A 327 5.86 15.47 -13.29
C GLU A 327 5.01 15.02 -12.10
N ALA A 328 4.83 13.71 -11.92
CA ALA A 328 4.05 13.17 -10.81
C ALA A 328 4.69 13.51 -9.45
N VAL A 329 6.03 13.49 -9.37
CA VAL A 329 6.77 13.91 -8.18
C VAL A 329 6.58 15.41 -7.94
N ALA A 330 6.67 16.24 -8.97
CA ALA A 330 6.48 17.69 -8.87
C ALA A 330 5.06 18.05 -8.42
N GLU A 331 4.03 17.40 -8.96
CA GLU A 331 2.63 17.58 -8.58
C GLU A 331 2.39 17.18 -7.12
N GLU A 332 2.89 16.02 -6.69
CA GLU A 332 2.74 15.54 -5.31
C GLU A 332 3.45 16.45 -4.30
N LEU A 333 4.69 16.88 -4.61
CA LEU A 333 5.40 17.87 -3.79
C LEU A 333 4.65 19.19 -3.75
N SER A 334 4.18 19.70 -4.89
CA SER A 334 3.45 20.96 -4.98
C SER A 334 2.15 20.94 -4.17
N ALA A 335 1.43 19.81 -4.17
CA ALA A 335 0.23 19.61 -3.38
C ALA A 335 0.52 19.64 -1.87
N GLN A 336 1.59 18.95 -1.42
CA GLN A 336 2.00 18.96 -0.01
C GLN A 336 2.50 20.35 0.44
N LEU A 337 3.28 21.03 -0.41
CA LEU A 337 3.81 22.36 -0.15
C LEU A 337 2.71 23.42 -0.10
N SER A 338 1.70 23.33 -0.96
CA SER A 338 0.54 24.24 -0.97
C SER A 338 -0.26 24.19 0.34
N GLU A 339 -0.32 23.04 1.00
CA GLU A 339 -0.99 22.87 2.29
C GLU A 339 -0.13 23.33 3.48
N ARG A 340 1.20 23.21 3.38
CA ARG A 340 2.11 23.30 4.54
C ARG A 340 3.01 24.53 4.55
N VAL A 341 3.23 25.17 3.41
CA VAL A 341 4.13 26.33 3.28
C VAL A 341 3.31 27.59 3.04
N PRO A 342 3.29 28.54 4.00
CA PRO A 342 2.60 29.81 3.83
C PRO A 342 3.10 30.58 2.60
N GLY A 343 2.18 31.10 1.80
CA GLY A 343 2.49 31.86 0.58
C GLY A 343 2.86 31.02 -0.64
N TYR A 344 3.01 29.69 -0.51
CA TYR A 344 3.36 28.82 -1.63
C TYR A 344 2.26 28.73 -2.68
N ALA A 345 1.00 28.58 -2.26
CA ALA A 345 -0.14 28.47 -3.17
C ALA A 345 -0.32 29.75 -4.01
N GLU A 346 -0.08 30.92 -3.42
CA GLU A 346 -0.08 32.21 -4.12
C GLU A 346 1.07 32.28 -5.14
N ALA A 347 2.29 31.93 -4.71
CA ALA A 347 3.46 31.88 -5.58
C ALA A 347 3.28 30.92 -6.78
N LEU A 348 2.65 29.76 -6.56
CA LEU A 348 2.31 28.81 -7.60
C LEU A 348 1.27 29.39 -8.59
N GLY A 349 0.26 30.11 -8.08
CA GLY A 349 -0.73 30.81 -8.91
C GLY A 349 -0.10 31.88 -9.79
N ASP A 350 0.79 32.69 -9.21
CA ASP A 350 1.53 33.74 -9.92
C ASP A 350 2.43 33.16 -11.01
N ALA A 351 3.18 32.09 -10.68
CA ALA A 351 4.04 31.40 -11.64
C ALA A 351 3.23 30.84 -12.83
N ARG A 352 2.04 30.29 -12.58
CA ARG A 352 1.12 29.82 -13.63
C ARG A 352 0.57 30.95 -14.50
N SER A 353 0.35 32.13 -13.93
CA SER A 353 -0.23 33.29 -14.64
C SER A 353 0.75 34.01 -15.58
N ARG A 354 2.06 33.93 -15.32
CA ARG A 354 3.09 34.67 -16.06
C ARG A 354 3.39 34.13 -17.46
N GLY A 355 2.84 32.97 -17.84
CA GLY A 355 2.77 32.51 -19.24
C GLY A 355 4.09 32.20 -19.95
N ASP A 356 5.24 32.40 -19.31
CA ASP A 356 6.57 32.10 -19.90
C ASP A 356 6.93 30.61 -19.74
N THR A 357 5.99 29.74 -20.12
CA THR A 357 5.95 28.31 -19.78
C THR A 357 6.65 27.40 -20.77
N ALA A 358 7.11 27.91 -21.92
CA ALA A 358 7.60 27.08 -23.02
C ALA A 358 8.99 26.45 -22.77
N GLU A 359 9.85 27.11 -21.99
CA GLU A 359 11.22 26.66 -21.72
C GLU A 359 11.38 25.91 -20.39
N LEU A 360 10.47 26.14 -19.42
CA LEU A 360 10.58 25.58 -18.07
C LEU A 360 10.00 24.17 -17.99
N ASP A 361 10.69 23.25 -17.34
CA ASP A 361 10.18 21.91 -17.07
C ASP A 361 9.10 21.88 -15.97
N ALA A 362 8.41 20.74 -15.84
CA ALA A 362 7.32 20.58 -14.90
C ALA A 362 7.73 20.79 -13.43
N PHE A 363 8.96 20.40 -13.07
CA PHE A 363 9.46 20.52 -11.70
C PHE A 363 9.78 21.97 -11.34
N ASP A 364 10.39 22.69 -12.27
CA ASP A 364 10.66 24.12 -12.14
C ASP A 364 9.36 24.90 -11.95
N ARG A 365 8.35 24.63 -12.80
CA ARG A 365 7.03 25.30 -12.74
C ARG A 365 6.28 25.02 -11.45
N HIS A 366 6.32 23.78 -10.96
CA HIS A 366 5.48 23.36 -9.85
C HIS A 366 6.14 23.40 -8.48
N VAL A 367 7.49 23.42 -8.43
CA VAL A 367 8.28 23.31 -7.20
C VAL A 367 9.35 24.40 -7.11
N ARG A 368 10.32 24.45 -8.03
CA ARG A 368 11.51 25.31 -7.85
C ARG A 368 11.17 26.81 -7.83
N TYR A 369 10.48 27.32 -8.86
CA TYR A 369 10.15 28.74 -8.95
C TYR A 369 9.12 29.18 -7.90
N PRO A 370 8.03 28.43 -7.63
CA PRO A 370 7.14 28.75 -6.52
C PRO A 370 7.88 28.80 -5.19
N LEU A 371 8.79 27.86 -4.91
CA LEU A 371 9.61 27.91 -3.70
C LEU A 371 10.45 29.19 -3.66
N ALA A 372 11.15 29.55 -4.73
CA ALA A 372 12.01 30.73 -4.78
C ALA A 372 11.24 32.05 -4.62
N ALA A 373 9.98 32.09 -5.05
CA ALA A 373 9.11 33.25 -4.91
C ALA A 373 8.55 33.44 -3.48
N VAL A 374 8.59 32.41 -2.62
CA VAL A 374 8.12 32.52 -1.23
C VAL A 374 9.06 33.40 -0.42
N SER A 375 8.62 34.62 -0.11
CA SER A 375 9.45 35.60 0.63
C SER A 375 9.61 35.28 2.11
N ARG A 376 8.67 34.53 2.72
CA ARG A 376 8.66 34.16 4.15
C ARG A 376 8.11 32.74 4.35
N PRO A 377 8.93 31.69 4.18
CA PRO A 377 8.47 30.31 4.25
C PRO A 377 8.07 29.82 5.66
N GLY A 378 8.13 30.70 6.68
CA GLY A 378 7.79 30.36 8.07
C GLY A 378 8.83 29.47 8.79
N GLY A 379 9.76 28.86 8.06
CA GLY A 379 10.80 28.01 8.61
C GLY A 379 11.69 27.38 7.54
N ARG A 380 12.43 26.35 7.93
CA ARG A 380 13.20 25.50 7.00
C ARG A 380 12.22 24.56 6.30
N ILE A 381 12.38 24.38 4.99
CA ILE A 381 11.59 23.43 4.20
C ILE A 381 12.44 22.18 4.01
N THR A 382 11.99 21.05 4.55
CA THR A 382 12.68 19.76 4.41
C THR A 382 11.87 18.84 3.51
N LEU A 383 12.45 18.48 2.37
CA LEU A 383 11.88 17.55 1.41
C LEU A 383 12.53 16.17 1.60
N VAL A 384 11.73 15.11 1.64
CA VAL A 384 12.22 13.72 1.65
C VAL A 384 11.90 13.06 0.31
N LEU A 385 12.92 12.56 -0.38
CA LEU A 385 12.77 11.80 -1.62
C LEU A 385 13.43 10.42 -1.44
N ASP A 386 12.64 9.44 -1.02
CA ASP A 386 13.16 8.10 -0.76
C ASP A 386 13.24 7.26 -2.05
N GLY A 387 14.37 6.60 -2.27
CA GLY A 387 14.57 5.71 -3.41
C GLY A 387 14.89 6.44 -4.71
N LEU A 388 15.81 7.41 -4.70
CA LEU A 388 16.22 8.14 -5.92
C LEU A 388 16.80 7.22 -7.01
N ASP A 389 17.20 6.00 -6.64
CA ASP A 389 17.64 4.92 -7.52
C ASP A 389 16.54 4.11 -8.20
N GLN A 390 15.28 4.24 -7.76
CA GLN A 390 14.17 3.42 -8.26
C GLN A 390 13.57 3.86 -9.59
N PRO A 391 13.41 5.17 -9.91
CA PRO A 391 12.82 5.60 -11.16
C PRO A 391 13.58 5.10 -12.39
N ALA A 392 12.89 5.03 -13.53
CA ALA A 392 13.51 4.72 -14.82
C ALA A 392 14.62 5.74 -15.15
N THR A 393 15.64 5.30 -15.89
CA THR A 393 16.88 6.07 -16.13
C THR A 393 16.65 7.54 -16.51
N GLY A 394 15.76 7.84 -17.47
CA GLY A 394 15.53 9.23 -17.87
C GLY A 394 14.80 10.06 -16.79
N SER A 395 13.77 9.52 -16.13
CA SER A 395 13.13 10.22 -14.99
C SER A 395 14.09 10.41 -13.82
N ARG A 396 14.96 9.43 -13.57
CA ARG A 396 16.01 9.51 -12.55
C ARG A 396 17.00 10.65 -12.85
N GLU A 397 17.45 10.78 -14.09
CA GLU A 397 18.36 11.86 -14.50
C GLU A 397 17.73 13.25 -14.27
N LEU A 398 16.45 13.41 -14.65
CA LEU A 398 15.69 14.65 -14.41
C LEU A 398 15.52 14.93 -12.90
N LEU A 399 15.22 13.91 -12.09
CA LEU A 399 15.11 14.04 -10.63
C LEU A 399 16.45 14.38 -9.97
N VAL A 400 17.56 13.78 -10.41
CA VAL A 400 18.91 14.11 -9.92
C VAL A 400 19.27 15.56 -10.23
N ALA A 401 18.98 16.03 -11.46
CA ALA A 401 19.17 17.42 -11.84
C ALA A 401 18.33 18.37 -10.98
N ALA A 402 17.05 18.06 -10.78
CA ALA A 402 16.13 18.83 -9.94
C ALA A 402 16.60 18.92 -8.47
N VAL A 403 17.02 17.80 -7.88
CA VAL A 403 17.58 17.77 -6.52
C VAL A 403 18.86 18.59 -6.42
N SER A 404 19.74 18.50 -7.43
CA SER A 404 20.96 19.31 -7.49
C SER A 404 20.61 20.81 -7.53
N ALA A 405 19.68 21.22 -8.40
CA ALA A 405 19.23 22.60 -8.49
C ALA A 405 18.65 23.10 -7.16
N LEU A 406 17.72 22.35 -6.55
CA LEU A 406 17.09 22.71 -5.27
C LEU A 406 18.08 22.89 -4.11
N THR A 407 19.25 22.28 -4.17
CA THR A 407 20.22 22.27 -3.05
C THR A 407 21.47 23.10 -3.31
N ARG A 408 21.66 23.60 -4.53
CA ARG A 408 22.75 24.50 -4.93
C ARG A 408 22.30 25.93 -5.16
N ASP A 409 21.01 26.14 -5.46
CA ASP A 409 20.45 27.48 -5.69
C ASP A 409 20.46 28.31 -4.40
N ASP A 410 21.05 29.51 -4.45
CA ASP A 410 21.22 30.42 -3.33
C ASP A 410 19.90 31.10 -2.91
N ASP A 411 18.93 31.19 -3.81
CA ASP A 411 17.59 31.71 -3.49
C ASP A 411 16.80 30.70 -2.65
N LEU A 412 17.22 29.43 -2.66
CA LEU A 412 16.58 28.32 -1.96
C LEU A 412 17.31 27.89 -0.68
N ARG A 413 18.11 28.76 -0.06
CA ARG A 413 18.93 28.45 1.14
C ARG A 413 18.16 27.83 2.32
N TYR A 414 16.84 28.02 2.41
CA TYR A 414 15.99 27.42 3.44
C TYR A 414 15.52 26.00 3.10
N VAL A 415 15.69 25.55 1.86
CA VAL A 415 15.32 24.21 1.36
C VAL A 415 16.43 23.21 1.64
N ARG A 416 16.03 22.08 2.22
CA ARG A 416 16.85 20.87 2.43
C ARG A 416 16.19 19.69 1.74
N VAL A 417 17.01 18.80 1.22
CA VAL A 417 16.57 17.53 0.63
C VAL A 417 17.27 16.39 1.36
N ILE A 418 16.49 15.44 1.84
CA ILE A 418 16.95 14.17 2.39
C ILE A 418 16.55 13.09 1.39
N THR A 419 17.49 12.24 0.99
CA THR A 419 17.22 11.17 0.03
C THR A 419 17.77 9.83 0.47
N GLY A 420 17.03 8.76 0.16
CA GLY A 420 17.52 7.39 0.28
C GLY A 420 18.14 6.92 -1.03
N ILE A 421 19.38 6.42 -0.98
CA ILE A 421 20.11 5.95 -2.16
C ILE A 421 20.63 4.53 -1.91
N ARG A 422 20.41 3.63 -2.86
CA ARG A 422 21.02 2.30 -2.84
C ARG A 422 22.50 2.35 -3.15
N LEU A 423 23.31 1.70 -2.31
CA LEU A 423 24.73 1.51 -2.57
C LEU A 423 24.94 0.65 -3.84
N GLY A 424 25.82 1.08 -4.74
CA GLY A 424 26.08 0.46 -6.04
C GLY A 424 25.13 0.88 -7.16
N SER A 425 24.30 1.91 -6.93
CA SER A 425 23.36 2.41 -7.95
C SER A 425 24.02 3.37 -8.96
N GLY A 426 25.19 3.91 -8.62
CA GLY A 426 25.87 4.96 -9.37
C GLY A 426 25.46 6.38 -8.94
N ILE A 427 24.28 6.56 -8.36
CA ILE A 427 23.79 7.87 -7.87
C ILE A 427 24.62 8.36 -6.69
N GLU A 428 25.04 7.46 -5.82
CA GLU A 428 25.88 7.79 -4.68
C GLU A 428 27.19 8.46 -5.11
N THR A 429 27.66 8.24 -6.35
CA THR A 429 28.86 8.84 -6.94
C THR A 429 28.58 9.91 -8.00
N ASP A 430 27.32 10.29 -8.22
CA ASP A 430 26.95 11.23 -9.27
C ASP A 430 27.59 12.62 -9.04
N PRO A 431 28.31 13.18 -10.03
CA PRO A 431 28.94 14.49 -9.91
C PRO A 431 27.96 15.63 -9.56
N ALA A 432 26.71 15.56 -10.02
CA ALA A 432 25.69 16.56 -9.74
C ALA A 432 25.31 16.61 -8.26
N LEU A 433 25.52 15.51 -7.52
CA LEU A 433 25.19 15.36 -6.10
C LEU A 433 26.45 15.30 -5.21
N ALA A 434 27.64 15.60 -5.75
CA ALA A 434 28.91 15.50 -5.01
C ALA A 434 28.98 16.35 -3.71
N HIS A 435 28.11 17.36 -3.57
CA HIS A 435 27.98 18.20 -2.37
C HIS A 435 27.11 17.59 -1.26
N MET A 436 26.57 16.38 -1.45
CA MET A 436 25.74 15.70 -0.46
C MET A 436 26.53 15.33 0.81
N HIS A 437 25.89 15.41 1.97
CA HIS A 437 26.35 14.75 3.17
C HIS A 437 25.86 13.30 3.17
N ARG A 438 26.78 12.34 3.15
CA ARG A 438 26.45 10.91 3.15
C ARG A 438 26.36 10.39 4.57
N VAL A 439 25.24 9.75 4.88
CA VAL A 439 25.01 9.00 6.12
C VAL A 439 24.92 7.53 5.74
N GLU A 440 25.87 6.72 6.19
CA GLU A 440 25.89 5.30 5.88
C GLU A 440 24.97 4.53 6.84
N LEU A 441 24.08 3.72 6.29
CA LEU A 441 23.22 2.82 7.06
C LEU A 441 23.72 1.38 6.90
N ALA A 442 24.24 0.84 7.99
CA ALA A 442 24.70 -0.54 8.06
C ALA A 442 23.52 -1.54 8.05
N GLU A 443 23.79 -2.77 7.61
CA GLU A 443 22.83 -3.86 7.77
C GLU A 443 22.60 -4.20 9.25
N PRO A 444 21.38 -4.63 9.64
CA PRO A 444 21.11 -5.06 11.00
C PRO A 444 21.97 -6.26 11.37
N ARG A 445 22.39 -6.31 12.65
CA ARG A 445 23.14 -7.46 13.17
C ARG A 445 22.17 -8.65 13.35
N GLU A 446 22.71 -9.87 13.35
CA GLU A 446 21.91 -11.08 13.60
C GLU A 446 21.12 -11.01 14.90
N ALA A 447 21.73 -10.47 15.97
CA ALA A 447 21.06 -10.26 17.25
C ALA A 447 19.85 -9.30 17.17
N ASP A 448 19.90 -8.31 16.26
CA ASP A 448 18.79 -7.37 16.05
C ASP A 448 17.60 -8.06 15.36
N ILE A 449 17.90 -8.95 14.40
CA ILE A 449 16.91 -9.77 13.68
C ILE A 449 16.25 -10.76 14.63
N ASP A 450 17.05 -11.47 15.43
CA ASP A 450 16.57 -12.40 16.43
C ASP A 450 15.68 -11.69 17.46
N ALA A 451 16.11 -10.53 17.97
CA ALA A 451 15.31 -9.75 18.91
C ALA A 451 13.92 -9.40 18.34
N LEU A 452 13.83 -9.02 17.05
CA LEU A 452 12.56 -8.73 16.39
C LEU A 452 11.66 -9.96 16.24
N VAL A 453 12.20 -11.08 15.77
CA VAL A 453 11.44 -12.33 15.58
C VAL A 453 10.98 -12.91 16.92
N TRP A 454 11.80 -12.83 17.96
CA TRP A 454 11.49 -13.36 19.29
C TRP A 454 10.64 -12.42 20.17
N ALA A 455 10.68 -11.10 19.95
CA ALA A 455 9.77 -10.16 20.62
C ALA A 455 8.30 -10.50 20.34
N GLU A 456 7.97 -10.89 19.10
CA GLU A 456 6.61 -11.27 18.71
C GLU A 456 6.12 -12.54 19.41
N ARG A 457 7.01 -13.53 19.61
CA ARG A 457 6.67 -14.76 20.33
C ARG A 457 6.36 -14.54 21.81
N ARG A 458 6.81 -13.43 22.41
CA ARG A 458 6.51 -13.10 23.82
C ARG A 458 5.12 -12.48 23.99
N GLU A 459 4.59 -11.80 22.97
CA GLU A 459 3.21 -11.28 22.96
C GLU A 459 2.18 -12.37 22.60
N LEU A 460 2.60 -13.39 21.86
CA LEU A 460 1.86 -14.63 21.71
C LEU A 460 2.06 -15.50 22.96
N VAL A 461 1.46 -15.15 24.10
CA VAL A 461 1.27 -16.15 25.16
C VAL A 461 0.32 -17.20 24.59
N PRO A 462 0.77 -18.42 24.26
CA PRO A 462 -0.16 -19.49 24.04
C PRO A 462 -0.79 -19.72 25.41
N LEU A 463 -2.12 -19.69 25.51
CA LEU A 463 -2.76 -20.40 26.60
C LEU A 463 -2.27 -21.84 26.48
N GLY A 464 -1.26 -22.20 27.25
CA GLY A 464 -0.82 -23.59 27.36
C GLY A 464 -2.03 -24.43 27.73
N PRO A 465 -2.04 -25.74 27.42
CA PRO A 465 -3.05 -26.61 28.00
C PRO A 465 -2.89 -26.50 29.51
N LEU A 466 -3.82 -25.79 30.17
CA LEU A 466 -3.88 -25.73 31.62
C LEU A 466 -4.15 -27.17 32.06
N GLY A 467 -3.06 -27.82 32.45
CA GLY A 467 -3.03 -29.22 32.78
C GLY A 467 -4.08 -29.54 33.82
N ALA A 468 -4.77 -30.63 33.56
CA ALA A 468 -5.51 -31.38 34.55
C ALA A 468 -4.67 -31.49 35.84
N SER A 469 -5.10 -30.81 36.89
CA SER A 469 -4.77 -31.18 38.25
C SER A 469 -5.51 -32.49 38.56
N GLY A 470 -4.89 -33.61 38.18
CA GLY A 470 -5.29 -34.96 38.53
C GLY A 470 -4.05 -35.87 38.53
N PRO A 471 -3.88 -36.77 39.50
CA PRO A 471 -2.60 -37.42 39.78
C PRO A 471 -2.18 -38.37 38.65
N ARG A 472 -0.86 -38.41 38.41
CA ARG A 472 -0.18 -39.30 37.46
C ARG A 472 -0.56 -40.77 37.69
N VAL A 473 -0.93 -41.46 36.62
CA VAL A 473 -0.94 -42.94 36.55
C VAL A 473 -0.01 -43.36 35.41
N ASP A 474 0.98 -44.19 35.73
CA ASP A 474 1.98 -44.74 34.79
C ASP A 474 1.37 -45.69 33.74
N PRO A 475 1.84 -45.70 32.49
CA PRO A 475 1.40 -46.64 31.47
C PRO A 475 2.32 -47.88 31.40
N GLY A 476 1.74 -49.07 31.60
CA GLY A 476 2.39 -50.36 31.40
C GLY A 476 1.63 -51.28 30.45
N ALA A 477 2.00 -51.26 29.16
CA ALA A 477 2.01 -52.36 28.16
C ALA A 477 0.68 -53.12 27.82
N PRO A 478 0.64 -54.07 26.85
CA PRO A 478 0.11 -53.84 25.49
C PRO A 478 -0.92 -54.91 24.97
N GLY A 479 -1.57 -54.65 23.83
CA GLY A 479 -2.31 -55.66 23.04
C GLY A 479 -2.93 -55.03 21.78
N ALA A 480 -2.52 -55.35 20.55
CA ALA A 480 -2.72 -56.59 19.76
C ALA A 480 -4.09 -56.66 19.03
N GLY A 481 -4.03 -56.86 17.69
CA GLY A 481 -5.15 -57.25 16.81
C GLY A 481 -5.14 -56.46 15.49
N SER A 482 -4.44 -56.84 14.41
CA SER A 482 -4.59 -57.97 13.46
C SER A 482 -5.69 -57.81 12.40
N TYR A 483 -5.42 -58.35 11.20
CA TYR A 483 -6.24 -58.53 9.98
C TYR A 483 -6.30 -57.36 8.98
N GLU A 484 -6.30 -57.59 7.66
CA GLU A 484 -5.62 -58.56 6.77
C GLU A 484 -5.69 -57.92 5.37
N ARG A 485 -4.66 -58.10 4.53
CA ARG A 485 -4.59 -57.57 3.15
C ARG A 485 -4.86 -58.69 2.15
N LEU A 486 -5.74 -58.46 1.17
CA LEU A 486 -5.83 -59.22 -0.08
C LEU A 486 -6.00 -58.26 -1.29
N PRO A 487 -5.63 -58.67 -2.53
CA PRO A 487 -5.03 -57.77 -3.52
C PRO A 487 -5.90 -57.39 -4.75
N ALA A 488 -5.59 -56.18 -5.25
CA ALA A 488 -5.56 -55.68 -6.64
C ALA A 488 -6.62 -56.08 -7.69
N ARG A 489 -7.30 -55.04 -8.23
CA ARG A 489 -7.58 -54.92 -9.68
C ARG A 489 -7.42 -53.45 -10.15
N ARG A 490 -6.51 -53.24 -11.10
CA ARG A 490 -6.28 -51.97 -11.84
C ARG A 490 -7.40 -51.72 -12.86
N LYS A 491 -7.85 -50.47 -12.97
CA LYS A 491 -8.08 -49.72 -14.23
C LYS A 491 -8.28 -48.22 -13.93
N GLY A 492 -7.66 -47.36 -14.74
CA GLY A 492 -7.27 -45.99 -14.41
C GLY A 492 -8.38 -44.98 -14.12
N ARG A 493 -8.05 -44.02 -13.25
CA ARG A 493 -8.81 -42.82 -12.89
C ARG A 493 -7.81 -41.73 -12.45
N LEU A 494 -8.13 -40.47 -12.73
CA LEU A 494 -7.38 -39.27 -12.30
C LEU A 494 -7.10 -39.26 -10.78
N PRO A 495 -6.07 -38.55 -10.27
CA PRO A 495 -5.72 -38.60 -8.84
C PRO A 495 -6.89 -38.08 -7.98
N ASP A 496 -7.35 -38.92 -7.05
CA ASP A 496 -8.42 -38.62 -6.10
C ASP A 496 -7.90 -37.76 -4.92
N ASP A 497 -8.81 -36.95 -4.38
CA ASP A 497 -8.65 -35.81 -3.48
C ASP A 497 -8.25 -36.16 -2.02
N THR A 498 -7.54 -37.28 -1.78
CA THR A 498 -7.31 -37.80 -0.40
C THR A 498 -5.88 -38.23 -0.06
N ASP A 499 -4.87 -37.91 -0.89
CA ASP A 499 -3.48 -38.38 -0.68
C ASP A 499 -2.48 -37.29 -0.21
N TRP A 500 -2.96 -36.24 0.48
CA TRP A 500 -2.10 -35.14 0.97
C TRP A 500 -1.66 -35.26 2.44
N ASP A 501 -2.16 -36.25 3.19
CA ASP A 501 -2.02 -36.31 4.65
C ASP A 501 -0.81 -37.12 5.17
N LYS A 502 0.12 -37.54 4.32
CA LYS A 502 1.32 -38.27 4.77
C LYS A 502 2.61 -37.82 4.06
N GLY A 503 3.42 -37.04 4.79
CA GLY A 503 4.90 -37.15 4.71
C GLY A 503 5.66 -36.23 3.76
N TRP A 504 5.25 -34.96 3.60
CA TRP A 504 6.03 -33.96 2.81
C TRP A 504 6.69 -32.85 3.64
N LEU A 505 6.65 -32.94 4.97
CA LEU A 505 7.24 -31.93 5.86
C LEU A 505 8.76 -32.08 6.08
N ASP A 506 9.42 -33.16 5.62
CA ASP A 506 10.85 -33.41 5.89
C ASP A 506 11.62 -34.03 4.70
N LYS A 507 11.58 -33.46 3.50
CA LYS A 507 12.58 -33.78 2.47
C LYS A 507 13.54 -32.61 2.26
N PRO A 508 14.84 -32.76 2.58
CA PRO A 508 15.84 -31.80 2.13
C PRO A 508 15.91 -31.87 0.60
N VAL A 509 15.86 -30.71 -0.03
CA VAL A 509 15.97 -30.56 -1.48
C VAL A 509 17.46 -30.63 -1.81
N ASP A 510 17.90 -31.70 -2.49
CA ASP A 510 19.18 -31.72 -3.18
C ASP A 510 19.05 -30.86 -4.45
N GLU A 511 19.41 -29.58 -4.37
CA GLU A 511 19.63 -28.70 -5.52
C GLU A 511 21.14 -28.39 -5.64
N PRO A 512 21.70 -28.34 -6.86
CA PRO A 512 23.13 -28.11 -7.06
C PRO A 512 23.56 -26.71 -6.59
N GLU A 513 24.71 -26.67 -5.91
CA GLU A 513 25.37 -25.47 -5.41
C GLU A 513 25.67 -24.45 -6.53
N ASP A 514 25.13 -23.26 -6.31
CA ASP A 514 25.78 -21.95 -6.42
C ASP A 514 26.13 -21.35 -7.81
N THR A 515 25.22 -20.49 -8.30
CA THR A 515 25.51 -19.22 -9.01
C THR A 515 24.29 -18.28 -8.95
N ARG A 516 23.71 -18.00 -7.77
CA ARG A 516 22.53 -17.10 -7.65
C ARG A 516 22.88 -15.85 -6.83
N PRO A 517 22.48 -14.64 -7.28
CA PRO A 517 22.92 -13.36 -6.71
C PRO A 517 22.63 -13.21 -5.20
N ALA A 518 23.44 -12.36 -4.55
CA ALA A 518 23.58 -12.20 -3.11
C ALA A 518 22.26 -11.99 -2.34
N ALA A 519 22.23 -12.53 -1.12
CA ALA A 519 21.11 -12.44 -0.18
C ALA A 519 20.68 -10.98 0.05
N VAL A 520 19.44 -10.64 -0.33
CA VAL A 520 18.83 -9.36 0.05
C VAL A 520 18.54 -9.42 1.56
N GLY A 521 19.29 -8.64 2.33
CA GLY A 521 19.54 -8.88 3.76
C GLY A 521 18.50 -8.39 4.76
N GLY A 522 18.64 -8.93 5.97
CA GLY A 522 18.38 -8.27 7.25
C GLY A 522 16.92 -7.97 7.61
N TRP A 523 16.54 -6.69 7.55
CA TRP A 523 15.27 -6.17 8.09
C TRP A 523 14.05 -6.66 7.33
N LEU A 524 14.14 -6.73 6.00
CA LEU A 524 13.03 -7.21 5.18
C LEU A 524 12.75 -8.69 5.44
N SER A 525 13.83 -9.48 5.59
CA SER A 525 13.74 -10.88 5.98
C SER A 525 13.20 -11.03 7.40
N ALA A 526 13.74 -10.29 8.38
CA ALA A 526 13.26 -10.29 9.77
C ALA A 526 11.76 -9.99 9.87
N ARG A 527 11.30 -8.96 9.14
CA ARG A 527 9.90 -8.58 9.07
C ARG A 527 9.04 -9.68 8.44
N LEU A 528 9.41 -10.20 7.27
CA LEU A 528 8.63 -11.27 6.64
C LEU A 528 8.63 -12.54 7.49
N GLN A 529 9.73 -12.85 8.17
CA GLN A 529 9.82 -13.96 9.11
C GLN A 529 8.87 -13.75 10.29
N SER A 530 8.73 -12.54 10.83
CA SER A 530 7.73 -12.23 11.86
C SER A 530 6.30 -12.56 11.36
N GLU A 531 5.95 -12.17 10.13
CA GLU A 531 4.62 -12.42 9.59
C GLU A 531 4.33 -13.90 9.25
N VAL A 532 5.37 -14.71 9.06
CA VAL A 532 5.27 -16.16 8.78
C VAL A 532 5.43 -17.01 10.06
N SER A 533 6.00 -16.45 11.14
CA SER A 533 6.29 -17.10 12.43
C SER A 533 5.10 -17.85 13.05
N PRO A 534 3.82 -17.39 12.96
CA PRO A 534 2.68 -18.14 13.50
C PRO A 534 2.51 -19.55 12.91
N TRP A 535 3.14 -19.84 11.77
CA TRP A 535 3.04 -21.10 11.04
C TRP A 535 4.32 -21.94 11.08
N LEU A 536 5.39 -21.44 11.71
CA LEU A 536 6.69 -22.10 11.76
C LEU A 536 6.96 -22.63 13.18
N GLY A 537 6.78 -23.94 13.37
CA GLY A 537 7.34 -24.65 14.53
C GLY A 537 8.85 -24.40 14.63
N ALA A 538 9.38 -24.17 15.84
CA ALA A 538 10.83 -23.99 16.05
C ALA A 538 11.58 -25.33 15.84
N PRO A 539 12.86 -25.34 15.38
CA PRO A 539 13.79 -24.24 15.11
C PRO A 539 14.16 -24.17 13.61
N ALA A 540 13.18 -24.10 12.70
CA ALA A 540 13.46 -24.00 11.26
C ALA A 540 13.90 -22.59 10.80
N VAL A 541 14.08 -21.66 11.73
CA VAL A 541 14.47 -20.27 11.47
C VAL A 541 15.75 -20.00 12.25
N GLY A 542 16.87 -20.27 11.57
CA GLY A 542 18.21 -19.84 11.95
C GLY A 542 18.88 -19.18 10.75
N ASN A 543 20.08 -18.62 10.98
CA ASN A 543 20.95 -17.99 9.99
C ASN A 543 20.89 -18.69 8.62
N GLY A 544 20.60 -17.92 7.57
CA GLY A 544 20.68 -18.37 6.16
C GLY A 544 19.35 -18.59 5.42
N THR A 545 18.19 -18.35 6.04
CA THR A 545 16.91 -18.41 5.29
C THR A 545 16.87 -17.28 4.25
N ARG A 546 16.85 -17.62 2.95
CA ARG A 546 16.87 -16.64 1.87
C ARG A 546 15.51 -15.95 1.79
N LEU A 547 15.50 -14.70 1.32
CA LEU A 547 14.27 -13.92 1.10
C LEU A 547 13.27 -14.69 0.22
N ASP A 548 13.78 -15.35 -0.81
CA ASP A 548 13.01 -16.12 -1.78
C ASP A 548 12.22 -17.26 -1.10
N ASP A 549 12.85 -17.98 -0.16
CA ASP A 549 12.20 -19.06 0.60
C ASP A 549 11.03 -18.54 1.44
N VAL A 550 11.18 -17.34 2.00
CA VAL A 550 10.15 -16.70 2.81
C VAL A 550 8.98 -16.25 1.94
N VAL A 551 9.25 -15.63 0.78
CA VAL A 551 8.23 -15.26 -0.21
C VAL A 551 7.46 -16.50 -0.67
N ALA A 552 8.16 -17.57 -1.08
CA ALA A 552 7.53 -18.80 -1.53
C ALA A 552 6.68 -19.48 -0.44
N LYS A 553 7.12 -19.47 0.82
CA LYS A 553 6.31 -19.94 1.96
C LYS A 553 5.05 -19.11 2.13
N ARG A 554 5.15 -17.77 2.07
CA ARG A 554 3.99 -16.88 2.22
C ARG A 554 2.96 -17.06 1.10
N VAL A 555 3.39 -17.20 -0.16
CA VAL A 555 2.50 -17.51 -1.29
C VAL A 555 1.77 -18.84 -1.07
N ARG A 556 2.47 -19.88 -0.60
CA ARG A 556 1.85 -21.17 -0.28
C ARG A 556 0.83 -21.07 0.86
N SER A 557 1.12 -20.32 1.91
CA SER A 557 0.17 -20.06 3.01
C SER A 557 -1.09 -19.35 2.49
N ALA A 558 -0.94 -18.31 1.67
CA ALA A 558 -2.06 -17.60 1.07
C ALA A 558 -2.92 -18.51 0.18
N LEU A 559 -2.29 -19.39 -0.62
CA LEU A 559 -2.98 -20.40 -1.42
C LEU A 559 -3.73 -21.41 -0.57
N TYR A 560 -3.16 -21.86 0.55
CA TYR A 560 -3.83 -22.77 1.47
C TYR A 560 -5.09 -22.14 2.07
N ILE A 561 -5.00 -20.87 2.47
CA ILE A 561 -6.12 -20.08 3.00
C ILE A 561 -7.24 -19.90 1.94
N ASP A 562 -6.88 -19.68 0.67
CA ASP A 562 -7.85 -19.47 -0.44
C ASP A 562 -8.59 -20.76 -0.88
N ARG A 563 -8.09 -21.97 -0.54
CA ARG A 563 -8.60 -23.27 -1.05
C ARG A 563 -10.04 -23.61 -0.67
N THR A 564 -10.65 -22.93 0.30
CA THR A 564 -12.06 -23.17 0.66
C THR A 564 -13.05 -22.58 -0.36
N GLY A 565 -12.59 -21.91 -1.42
CA GLY A 565 -13.43 -21.17 -2.37
C GLY A 565 -13.21 -21.46 -3.87
N ALA A 566 -13.05 -22.72 -4.28
CA ALA A 566 -13.23 -23.23 -5.65
C ALA A 566 -12.54 -22.57 -6.88
N VAL A 567 -11.80 -21.47 -6.81
CA VAL A 567 -11.01 -20.91 -7.93
C VAL A 567 -9.81 -20.11 -7.40
N GLY A 568 -8.58 -20.51 -7.75
CA GLY A 568 -7.34 -19.90 -7.27
C GLY A 568 -7.11 -18.47 -7.77
N ARG A 569 -7.38 -17.47 -6.92
CA ARG A 569 -7.26 -16.04 -7.26
C ARG A 569 -5.92 -15.44 -6.86
N VAL A 570 -5.22 -16.08 -5.94
CA VAL A 570 -3.92 -15.63 -5.41
C VAL A 570 -2.88 -15.45 -6.53
N ILE A 571 -2.71 -16.45 -7.40
CA ILE A 571 -1.69 -16.41 -8.46
C ILE A 571 -1.98 -15.35 -9.53
N PRO A 572 -3.18 -15.26 -10.12
CA PRO A 572 -3.50 -14.18 -11.05
C PRO A 572 -3.35 -12.79 -10.41
N LEU A 573 -3.79 -12.64 -9.16
CA LEU A 573 -3.64 -11.38 -8.42
C LEU A 573 -2.16 -11.01 -8.27
N LEU A 574 -1.32 -11.94 -7.80
CA LEU A 574 0.11 -11.70 -7.65
C LEU A 574 0.79 -11.40 -8.99
N ALA A 575 0.41 -12.07 -10.07
CA ALA A 575 0.96 -11.80 -11.40
C ALA A 575 0.62 -10.39 -11.89
N VAL A 576 -0.62 -9.94 -11.70
CA VAL A 576 -1.03 -8.56 -12.05
C VAL A 576 -0.32 -7.52 -11.19
N LEU A 577 -0.23 -7.74 -9.88
CA LEU A 577 0.51 -6.83 -8.99
C LEU A 577 2.01 -6.80 -9.32
N ALA A 578 2.62 -7.94 -9.62
CA ALA A 578 4.03 -8.03 -10.02
C ALA A 578 4.29 -7.34 -11.36
N ALA A 579 3.40 -7.50 -12.34
CA ALA A 579 3.47 -6.80 -13.62
C ALA A 579 3.31 -5.27 -13.48
N ALA A 580 2.50 -4.82 -12.51
CA ALA A 580 2.38 -3.40 -12.19
C ALA A 580 3.64 -2.85 -11.48
N GLY A 581 4.30 -3.66 -10.66
CA GLY A 581 5.57 -3.34 -10.00
C GLY A 581 5.44 -3.07 -8.51
N ALA A 582 6.48 -2.47 -7.94
CA ALA A 582 6.55 -2.17 -6.50
C ALA A 582 5.90 -0.82 -6.15
N GLY A 583 5.36 -0.73 -4.93
CA GLY A 583 4.59 0.42 -4.44
C GLY A 583 3.08 0.29 -4.71
N PRO A 584 2.23 1.14 -4.11
CA PRO A 584 0.78 1.09 -4.30
C PRO A 584 0.38 1.75 -5.63
N VAL A 585 0.76 1.12 -6.74
CA VAL A 585 0.71 1.73 -8.08
C VAL A 585 -0.58 1.41 -8.85
N LEU A 586 -1.26 0.30 -8.53
CA LEU A 586 -2.38 -0.20 -9.33
C LEU A 586 -3.72 0.10 -8.64
N PRO A 587 -4.58 0.98 -9.19
CA PRO A 587 -5.90 1.25 -8.61
C PRO A 587 -6.75 -0.02 -8.53
N ILE A 588 -7.50 -0.20 -7.43
CA ILE A 588 -8.32 -1.41 -7.19
C ILE A 588 -9.36 -1.65 -8.29
N GLY A 589 -9.89 -0.58 -8.89
CA GLY A 589 -10.82 -0.67 -10.03
C GLY A 589 -10.16 -1.24 -11.27
N LEU A 590 -8.94 -0.79 -11.60
CA LEU A 590 -8.16 -1.31 -12.72
C LEU A 590 -7.71 -2.76 -12.47
N LEU A 591 -7.27 -3.06 -11.25
CA LEU A 591 -6.93 -4.42 -10.83
C LEU A 591 -8.13 -5.36 -10.99
N THR A 592 -9.33 -4.93 -10.59
CA THR A 592 -10.57 -5.70 -10.78
C THR A 592 -10.84 -5.98 -12.26
N ALA A 593 -10.70 -4.96 -13.12
CA ALA A 593 -10.87 -5.12 -14.56
C ALA A 593 -9.80 -6.06 -15.18
N ALA A 594 -8.54 -5.96 -14.77
CA ALA A 594 -7.47 -6.83 -15.23
C ALA A 594 -7.71 -8.30 -14.81
N MET A 595 -8.12 -8.53 -13.56
CA MET A 595 -8.51 -9.86 -13.08
C MET A 595 -9.67 -10.45 -13.90
N LYS A 596 -10.66 -9.62 -14.24
CA LYS A 596 -11.77 -10.02 -15.12
C LYS A 596 -11.29 -10.41 -16.52
N SER A 597 -10.34 -9.67 -17.10
CA SER A 597 -9.71 -10.02 -18.38
C SER A 597 -8.95 -11.35 -18.35
N LEU A 598 -8.42 -11.75 -17.20
CA LEU A 598 -7.82 -13.07 -16.97
C LEU A 598 -8.84 -14.19 -16.72
N GLY A 599 -10.15 -13.89 -16.75
CA GLY A 599 -11.23 -14.85 -16.50
C GLY A 599 -11.66 -14.94 -15.03
N PHE A 600 -11.18 -14.05 -14.16
CA PHE A 600 -11.51 -14.02 -12.74
C PHE A 600 -12.41 -12.81 -12.42
N ASP A 601 -13.72 -12.94 -12.71
CA ASP A 601 -14.70 -11.90 -12.39
C ASP A 601 -14.92 -11.83 -10.87
N THR A 602 -14.24 -10.87 -10.23
CA THR A 602 -14.22 -10.71 -8.78
C THR A 602 -14.40 -9.24 -8.44
N GLY A 603 -15.41 -8.92 -7.62
CA GLY A 603 -15.58 -7.55 -7.13
C GLY A 603 -14.45 -7.12 -6.17
N PRO A 604 -14.25 -5.80 -5.96
CA PRO A 604 -13.20 -5.27 -5.09
C PRO A 604 -13.16 -5.89 -3.69
N HIS A 605 -14.33 -6.14 -3.10
CA HIS A 605 -14.47 -6.77 -1.78
C HIS A 605 -13.82 -8.17 -1.72
N ARG A 606 -13.93 -8.97 -2.79
CA ARG A 606 -13.32 -10.31 -2.83
C ARG A 606 -11.81 -10.24 -2.98
N LEU A 607 -11.31 -9.27 -3.73
CA LEU A 607 -9.86 -9.06 -3.88
C LEU A 607 -9.23 -8.63 -2.55
N ARG A 608 -9.88 -7.74 -1.79
CA ARG A 608 -9.41 -7.31 -0.46
C ARG A 608 -9.23 -8.49 0.50
N ASN A 609 -10.11 -9.49 0.45
CA ASN A 609 -9.98 -10.70 1.27
C ASN A 609 -8.66 -11.45 0.98
N VAL A 610 -8.30 -11.55 -0.30
CA VAL A 610 -7.04 -12.20 -0.72
C VAL A 610 -5.83 -11.32 -0.37
N VAL A 611 -5.94 -10.01 -0.54
CA VAL A 611 -4.84 -9.07 -0.24
C VAL A 611 -4.40 -9.15 1.23
N VAL A 612 -5.35 -9.28 2.17
CA VAL A 612 -5.01 -9.41 3.59
C VAL A 612 -4.22 -10.71 3.85
N SER A 613 -4.54 -11.81 3.15
CA SER A 613 -3.79 -13.08 3.29
C SER A 613 -2.39 -13.02 2.69
N LEU A 614 -2.07 -12.02 1.85
CA LEU A 614 -0.73 -11.79 1.32
C LEU A 614 0.21 -11.06 2.29
N GLY A 615 -0.32 -10.28 3.24
CA GLY A 615 0.48 -9.58 4.26
C GLY A 615 1.51 -8.61 3.65
N ALA A 616 2.73 -8.58 4.18
CA ALA A 616 3.81 -7.68 3.74
C ALA A 616 4.34 -7.94 2.34
N LEU A 617 3.86 -8.94 1.60
CA LEU A 617 4.14 -9.02 0.16
C LEU A 617 3.51 -7.86 -0.61
N VAL A 618 2.42 -7.29 -0.09
CA VAL A 618 1.63 -6.24 -0.75
C VAL A 618 1.64 -4.97 0.09
N THR A 619 1.61 -3.83 -0.59
CA THR A 619 1.37 -2.52 0.01
C THR A 619 0.06 -1.93 -0.51
N ARG A 620 -0.57 -1.08 0.29
CA ARG A 620 -1.87 -0.47 0.00
C ARG A 620 -1.84 1.02 0.32
N SER A 621 -2.30 1.86 -0.59
CA SER A 621 -2.66 3.25 -0.31
C SER A 621 -4.18 3.37 -0.15
N HIS A 622 -4.64 4.32 0.67
CA HIS A 622 -6.07 4.60 0.92
C HIS A 622 -6.94 3.34 1.13
N PRO A 623 -6.53 2.40 2.01
CA PRO A 623 -7.17 1.10 2.15
C PRO A 623 -8.66 1.20 2.50
N GLY A 624 -9.48 0.38 1.85
CA GLY A 624 -10.93 0.35 2.09
C GLY A 624 -11.72 1.45 1.36
N THR A 625 -11.06 2.30 0.57
CA THR A 625 -11.71 3.38 -0.19
C THR A 625 -11.76 3.07 -1.70
N THR A 626 -12.45 3.90 -2.48
CA THR A 626 -12.44 3.80 -3.94
C THR A 626 -11.12 4.24 -4.57
N ARG A 627 -10.33 5.06 -3.86
CA ARG A 627 -8.98 5.51 -4.26
C ARG A 627 -7.89 4.50 -3.91
N GLU A 628 -8.27 3.34 -3.38
CA GLU A 628 -7.32 2.33 -2.97
C GLU A 628 -6.46 1.86 -4.15
N ALA A 629 -5.14 1.91 -3.99
CA ALA A 629 -4.20 1.33 -4.94
C ALA A 629 -3.32 0.30 -4.23
N LEU A 630 -2.91 -0.72 -4.99
CA LEU A 630 -2.16 -1.87 -4.51
C LEU A 630 -0.93 -2.12 -5.38
N GLY A 631 0.05 -2.78 -4.80
CA GLY A 631 1.18 -3.34 -5.54
C GLY A 631 2.13 -4.07 -4.63
N ILE A 632 3.25 -4.52 -5.18
CA ILE A 632 4.22 -5.30 -4.41
C ILE A 632 4.94 -4.38 -3.43
N ALA A 633 5.08 -4.81 -2.18
CA ALA A 633 5.60 -3.92 -1.14
C ALA A 633 7.08 -3.55 -1.35
N HIS A 634 7.87 -4.40 -2.01
CA HIS A 634 9.28 -4.16 -2.23
C HIS A 634 9.78 -4.80 -3.55
N PRO A 635 10.64 -4.11 -4.33
CA PRO A 635 11.15 -4.64 -5.60
C PRO A 635 11.86 -6.00 -5.47
N ALA A 636 12.51 -6.25 -4.33
CA ALA A 636 13.20 -7.52 -4.06
C ALA A 636 12.27 -8.75 -4.04
N PHE A 637 10.94 -8.58 -4.01
CA PHE A 637 10.01 -9.70 -4.09
C PHE A 637 9.67 -10.08 -5.54
N LEU A 638 9.88 -9.19 -6.50
CA LEU A 638 9.37 -9.36 -7.86
C LEU A 638 9.94 -10.62 -8.52
N SER A 639 11.25 -10.87 -8.42
CA SER A 639 11.88 -12.04 -9.04
C SER A 639 11.25 -13.35 -8.58
N GLU A 640 11.16 -13.56 -7.26
CA GLU A 640 10.61 -14.80 -6.71
C GLU A 640 9.09 -14.89 -6.94
N LEU A 641 8.35 -13.79 -6.86
CA LEU A 641 6.91 -13.78 -7.15
C LEU A 641 6.63 -14.20 -8.59
N LEU A 642 7.44 -13.75 -9.56
CA LEU A 642 7.32 -14.15 -10.96
C LEU A 642 7.62 -15.64 -11.15
N VAL A 643 8.64 -16.17 -10.44
CA VAL A 643 8.94 -17.62 -10.43
C VAL A 643 7.75 -18.41 -9.88
N GLN A 644 7.16 -17.98 -8.77
CA GLN A 644 5.97 -18.64 -8.22
C GLN A 644 4.78 -18.56 -9.19
N CYS A 645 4.52 -17.40 -9.80
CA CYS A 645 3.44 -17.27 -10.79
C CYS A 645 3.62 -18.24 -11.97
N ALA A 646 4.83 -18.31 -12.53
CA ALA A 646 5.16 -19.22 -13.61
C ALA A 646 5.01 -20.70 -13.20
N ARG A 647 5.44 -21.05 -11.98
CA ARG A 647 5.29 -22.40 -11.41
C ARG A 647 3.83 -22.86 -11.35
N TYR A 648 2.90 -21.93 -11.13
CA TYR A 648 1.46 -22.19 -11.13
C TYR A 648 0.77 -21.90 -12.47
N GLY A 649 1.54 -21.75 -13.56
CA GLY A 649 1.03 -21.67 -14.93
C GLY A 649 0.60 -20.26 -15.39
N MET A 650 0.95 -19.21 -14.65
CA MET A 650 0.63 -17.82 -15.01
C MET A 650 1.87 -17.12 -15.57
N ARG A 651 1.81 -16.68 -16.83
CA ARG A 651 2.89 -15.90 -17.44
C ARG A 651 2.71 -14.43 -17.14
N VAL A 652 3.82 -13.73 -16.91
CA VAL A 652 3.80 -12.29 -16.65
C VAL A 652 3.23 -11.50 -17.83
N GLU A 653 3.53 -11.92 -19.07
CA GLU A 653 2.97 -11.31 -20.29
C GLU A 653 1.42 -11.29 -20.28
N ASP A 654 0.80 -12.37 -19.80
CA ASP A 654 -0.67 -12.45 -19.77
C ASP A 654 -1.23 -11.42 -18.77
N ALA A 655 -0.51 -11.16 -17.67
CA ALA A 655 -0.83 -10.09 -16.73
C ALA A 655 -0.62 -8.68 -17.33
N HIS A 656 0.46 -8.45 -18.09
CA HIS A 656 0.64 -7.17 -18.81
C HIS A 656 -0.49 -6.93 -19.83
N ARG A 657 -0.87 -7.95 -20.61
CA ARG A 657 -2.01 -7.83 -21.57
C ARG A 657 -3.33 -7.58 -20.85
N ALA A 658 -3.55 -8.19 -19.68
CA ALA A 658 -4.73 -7.94 -18.87
C ALA A 658 -4.79 -6.48 -18.37
N ILE A 659 -3.66 -5.92 -17.92
CA ILE A 659 -3.58 -4.51 -17.54
C ILE A 659 -3.86 -3.60 -18.73
N ILE A 660 -3.26 -3.87 -19.91
CA ILE A 660 -3.53 -3.12 -21.15
C ILE A 660 -5.01 -3.18 -21.53
N ALA A 661 -5.66 -4.33 -21.38
CA ALA A 661 -7.09 -4.45 -21.67
C ALA A 661 -7.93 -3.63 -20.68
N ALA A 662 -7.51 -3.55 -19.42
CA ALA A 662 -8.20 -2.84 -18.35
C ALA A 662 -8.07 -1.31 -18.42
N THR A 663 -7.06 -0.77 -19.13
CA THR A 663 -6.81 0.68 -19.20
C THR A 663 -7.83 1.45 -20.05
N LYS A 664 -8.64 0.77 -20.88
CA LYS A 664 -9.66 1.38 -21.75
C LYS A 664 -10.90 1.91 -21.01
N GLY A 665 -10.78 2.16 -19.70
CA GLY A 665 -11.90 2.35 -18.75
C GLY A 665 -11.93 3.72 -18.06
N SER A 666 -12.04 3.71 -16.72
CA SER A 666 -12.31 4.87 -15.86
C SER A 666 -11.24 5.97 -15.89
N ALA A 667 -11.51 7.12 -15.26
CA ALA A 667 -10.53 8.20 -15.14
C ALA A 667 -9.24 7.77 -14.42
N GLU A 668 -9.35 6.94 -13.37
CA GLU A 668 -8.19 6.37 -12.66
C GLU A 668 -7.40 5.40 -13.56
N ALA A 669 -8.09 4.70 -14.46
CA ALA A 669 -7.44 3.84 -15.44
C ALA A 669 -6.69 4.67 -16.49
N ALA A 670 -7.24 5.82 -16.89
CA ALA A 670 -6.55 6.77 -17.76
C ALA A 670 -5.28 7.30 -17.09
N GLU A 671 -5.35 7.72 -15.81
CA GLU A 671 -4.20 8.19 -15.05
C GLU A 671 -3.04 7.19 -15.00
N TYR A 672 -3.36 5.94 -14.64
CA TYR A 672 -2.39 4.84 -14.66
C TYR A 672 -1.84 4.61 -16.07
N ALA A 673 -2.70 4.69 -17.09
CA ALA A 673 -2.31 4.49 -18.47
C ALA A 673 -1.26 5.52 -18.91
N ARG A 674 -1.46 6.81 -18.60
CA ARG A 674 -0.53 7.90 -18.99
C ARG A 674 0.90 7.64 -18.53
N THR A 675 1.08 7.06 -17.34
CA THR A 675 2.40 6.88 -16.72
C THR A 675 3.02 5.52 -16.99
N SER A 676 2.21 4.47 -17.19
CA SER A 676 2.68 3.09 -17.15
C SER A 676 2.36 2.26 -18.39
N LEU A 677 1.44 2.70 -19.27
CA LEU A 677 0.96 1.86 -20.37
C LEU A 677 2.04 1.55 -21.42
N ALA A 678 2.89 2.53 -21.75
CA ALA A 678 4.03 2.30 -22.65
C ALA A 678 4.94 1.16 -22.16
N ARG A 679 5.19 1.05 -20.85
CA ARG A 679 5.97 -0.07 -20.27
C ARG A 679 5.24 -1.39 -20.50
N HIS A 680 3.93 -1.46 -20.26
CA HIS A 680 3.21 -2.71 -20.50
C HIS A 680 3.26 -3.15 -21.97
N TYR A 681 3.23 -2.21 -22.93
CA TYR A 681 3.44 -2.52 -24.34
C TYR A 681 4.86 -3.06 -24.61
N LEU A 682 5.90 -2.41 -24.08
CA LEU A 682 7.29 -2.88 -24.22
C LEU A 682 7.49 -4.28 -23.62
N GLU A 683 6.96 -4.55 -22.44
CA GLU A 683 7.01 -5.88 -21.79
C GLU A 683 6.21 -6.95 -22.56
N CYS A 684 5.27 -6.54 -23.41
CA CYS A 684 4.57 -7.42 -24.35
C CYS A 684 5.28 -7.55 -25.71
N GLY A 685 6.40 -6.86 -25.92
CA GLY A 685 7.13 -6.82 -27.19
C GLY A 685 6.49 -5.94 -28.28
N ASP A 686 5.59 -5.03 -27.92
CA ASP A 686 4.89 -4.13 -28.85
C ASP A 686 5.43 -2.69 -28.75
N SER A 687 6.67 -2.49 -29.22
CA SER A 687 7.29 -1.16 -29.23
C SER A 687 6.51 -0.16 -30.08
N ALA A 688 5.89 -0.59 -31.18
CA ALA A 688 5.10 0.29 -32.03
C ALA A 688 3.90 0.91 -31.29
N ALA A 689 3.16 0.12 -30.52
CA ALA A 689 2.08 0.61 -29.67
C ALA A 689 2.60 1.51 -28.54
N ALA A 690 3.77 1.19 -27.97
CA ALA A 690 4.41 2.05 -26.97
C ALA A 690 4.73 3.45 -27.55
N LEU A 691 5.33 3.54 -28.73
CA LEU A 691 5.62 4.83 -29.38
C LEU A 691 4.35 5.61 -29.73
N SER A 692 3.34 4.94 -30.29
CA SER A 692 2.06 5.59 -30.62
C SER A 692 1.36 6.12 -29.37
N HIS A 693 1.44 5.39 -28.25
CA HIS A 693 0.95 5.86 -26.98
C HIS A 693 1.69 7.13 -26.53
N LEU A 694 3.02 7.13 -26.51
CA LEU A 694 3.82 8.30 -26.11
C LEU A 694 3.53 9.53 -26.97
N GLU A 695 3.46 9.37 -28.29
CA GLU A 695 3.13 10.45 -29.23
C GLU A 695 1.75 11.06 -28.93
N SER A 696 0.75 10.24 -28.59
CA SER A 696 -0.58 10.74 -28.22
C SER A 696 -0.64 11.48 -26.88
N HIS A 697 0.41 11.37 -26.05
CA HIS A 697 0.52 12.03 -24.74
C HIS A 697 1.40 13.27 -24.77
N GLU A 698 1.90 13.66 -25.95
CA GLU A 698 2.53 14.96 -26.10
C GLU A 698 1.54 16.08 -25.77
N THR A 699 2.04 17.06 -25.04
CA THR A 699 1.29 18.24 -24.61
C THR A 699 1.66 19.44 -25.47
N ALA A 700 1.03 20.59 -25.21
CA ALA A 700 1.45 21.86 -25.81
C ALA A 700 2.81 22.37 -25.28
N SER A 701 3.32 21.81 -24.17
CA SER A 701 4.61 22.18 -23.59
C SER A 701 5.74 21.42 -24.28
N ALA A 702 6.65 22.13 -24.94
CA ALA A 702 7.80 21.53 -25.59
C ALA A 702 8.77 20.89 -24.59
N ALA A 703 8.94 21.50 -23.41
CA ALA A 703 9.75 20.95 -22.32
C ALA A 703 9.19 19.60 -21.82
N ASP A 704 7.88 19.51 -21.60
CA ASP A 704 7.23 18.27 -21.13
C ASP A 704 7.39 17.16 -22.17
N ASN A 705 7.29 17.49 -23.46
CA ASN A 705 7.48 16.52 -24.53
C ASN A 705 8.94 16.05 -24.63
N ARG A 706 9.91 16.96 -24.45
CA ARG A 706 11.33 16.58 -24.37
C ARG A 706 11.56 15.60 -23.23
N ASP A 707 11.04 15.91 -22.05
CA ASP A 707 11.23 15.12 -20.84
C ASP A 707 10.53 13.75 -20.91
N LEU A 708 9.36 13.70 -21.57
CA LEU A 708 8.66 12.45 -21.92
C LEU A 708 9.55 11.53 -22.76
N TRP A 709 10.10 12.04 -23.87
CA TRP A 709 10.94 11.21 -24.75
C TRP A 709 12.30 10.87 -24.13
N SER A 710 12.88 11.78 -23.35
CA SER A 710 14.09 11.52 -22.56
C SER A 710 13.87 10.38 -21.56
N THR A 711 12.71 10.38 -20.89
CA THR A 711 12.28 9.34 -19.95
C THR A 711 12.17 7.96 -20.60
N TRP A 712 11.55 7.88 -21.78
CA TRP A 712 11.19 6.61 -22.41
C TRP A 712 12.21 6.05 -23.40
N LEU A 713 13.14 6.88 -23.89
CA LEU A 713 14.16 6.41 -24.82
C LEU A 713 15.02 5.26 -24.23
N PRO A 714 15.57 5.33 -22.99
CA PRO A 714 16.34 4.22 -22.44
C PRO A 714 15.54 2.92 -22.28
N PRO A 715 14.30 2.91 -21.75
CA PRO A 715 13.45 1.71 -21.75
C PRO A 715 13.19 1.12 -23.14
N ILE A 716 12.96 1.95 -24.17
CA ILE A 716 12.76 1.48 -25.55
C ILE A 716 14.04 0.80 -26.06
N VAL A 717 15.19 1.45 -25.89
CA VAL A 717 16.50 0.88 -26.29
C VAL A 717 16.75 -0.44 -25.58
N ALA A 718 16.41 -0.56 -24.29
CA ALA A 718 16.58 -1.79 -23.53
C ALA A 718 15.65 -2.92 -24.01
N ALA A 719 14.41 -2.59 -24.40
CA ALA A 719 13.41 -3.56 -24.82
C ALA A 719 13.68 -4.12 -26.23
N VAL A 720 14.05 -3.27 -27.20
CA VAL A 720 14.19 -3.68 -28.61
C VAL A 720 15.59 -3.53 -29.20
N GLY A 721 16.52 -2.88 -28.49
CA GLY A 721 17.90 -2.67 -28.92
C GLY A 721 18.14 -1.32 -29.60
N ALA A 722 19.41 -0.88 -29.61
CA ALA A 722 19.82 0.44 -30.12
C ALA A 722 19.59 0.64 -31.64
N ASP A 723 19.67 -0.45 -32.41
CA ASP A 723 19.57 -0.44 -33.88
C ASP A 723 18.15 -0.69 -34.39
N HIS A 724 17.18 -0.96 -33.50
CA HIS A 724 15.79 -1.23 -33.89
C HIS A 724 15.13 0.02 -34.52
N PRO A 725 14.31 -0.11 -35.58
CA PRO A 725 13.65 1.03 -36.23
C PRO A 725 12.88 1.93 -35.25
N ASP A 726 12.17 1.34 -34.29
CA ASP A 726 11.44 2.09 -33.26
C ASP A 726 12.37 2.87 -32.31
N THR A 727 13.57 2.36 -32.03
CA THR A 727 14.57 3.11 -31.27
C THR A 727 15.07 4.31 -32.05
N LEU A 728 15.37 4.14 -33.34
CA LEU A 728 15.79 5.25 -34.21
C LEU A 728 14.71 6.33 -34.31
N ARG A 729 13.43 5.91 -34.36
CA ARG A 729 12.27 6.81 -34.36
C ARG A 729 12.11 7.54 -33.03
N ALA A 730 12.26 6.86 -31.89
CA ALA A 730 12.22 7.49 -30.57
C ALA A 730 13.34 8.54 -30.39
N ARG A 731 14.55 8.25 -30.89
CA ARG A 731 15.68 9.22 -30.90
C ARG A 731 15.39 10.44 -31.75
N GLU A 732 14.72 10.26 -32.89
CA GLU A 732 14.29 11.39 -33.72
C GLU A 732 13.27 12.27 -33.00
N TYR A 733 12.25 11.67 -32.38
CA TYR A 733 11.28 12.42 -31.58
C TYR A 733 11.96 13.19 -30.45
N HIS A 734 12.85 12.54 -29.68
CA HIS A 734 13.60 13.21 -28.62
C HIS A 734 14.41 14.41 -29.14
N ALA A 735 15.18 14.24 -30.23
CA ALA A 735 15.95 15.32 -30.83
C ALA A 735 15.06 16.48 -31.31
N MET A 736 13.91 16.17 -31.92
CA MET A 736 12.94 17.19 -32.34
C MET A 736 12.38 17.97 -31.14
N ARG A 737 11.99 17.28 -30.06
CA ARG A 737 11.45 17.94 -28.86
C ARG A 737 12.49 18.75 -28.10
N ARG A 738 13.77 18.34 -28.13
CA ARG A 738 14.87 19.18 -27.65
C ARG A 738 14.94 20.50 -28.42
N ALA A 739 14.89 20.45 -29.76
CA ALA A 739 14.90 21.65 -30.58
C ALA A 739 13.67 22.54 -30.32
N ASP A 740 12.47 21.94 -30.22
CA ASP A 740 11.23 22.65 -29.91
C ASP A 740 11.29 23.35 -28.53
N SER A 741 12.02 22.76 -27.58
CA SER A 741 12.25 23.33 -26.24
C SER A 741 13.41 24.36 -26.17
N GLY A 742 14.03 24.70 -27.31
CA GLY A 742 15.12 25.69 -27.40
C GLY A 742 16.53 25.11 -27.34
N ASP A 743 16.70 23.82 -27.04
CA ASP A 743 18.00 23.15 -27.01
C ASP A 743 18.46 22.70 -28.40
N LEU A 744 18.73 23.68 -29.26
CA LEU A 744 19.19 23.45 -30.64
C LEU A 744 20.54 22.74 -30.71
N THR A 745 21.45 23.02 -29.76
CA THR A 745 22.78 22.39 -29.72
C THR A 745 22.65 20.90 -29.42
N GLY A 746 21.93 20.54 -28.36
CA GLY A 746 21.69 19.15 -27.99
C GLY A 746 20.93 18.39 -29.07
N ALA A 747 19.92 19.02 -29.69
CA ALA A 747 19.20 18.46 -30.82
C ALA A 747 20.12 18.17 -32.02
N ALA A 748 21.00 19.10 -32.39
CA ALA A 748 21.94 18.91 -33.51
C ALA A 748 22.96 17.80 -33.24
N GLU A 749 23.47 17.67 -32.01
CA GLU A 749 24.38 16.60 -31.61
C GLU A 749 23.71 15.22 -31.66
N GLU A 750 22.47 15.12 -31.19
CA GLU A 750 21.70 13.89 -31.23
C GLU A 750 21.35 13.48 -32.66
N GLN A 751 20.94 14.44 -33.49
CA GLN A 751 20.63 14.22 -34.91
C GLN A 751 21.86 13.82 -35.72
N GLN A 752 23.04 14.35 -35.39
CA GLN A 752 24.30 13.94 -36.01
C GLN A 752 24.63 12.48 -35.69
N ARG A 753 24.41 12.04 -34.44
CA ARG A 753 24.57 10.64 -34.03
C ARG A 753 23.53 9.75 -34.74
N LEU A 754 22.27 10.16 -34.76
CA LEU A 754 21.20 9.44 -35.46
C LEU A 754 21.46 9.31 -36.97
N LEU A 755 22.00 10.34 -37.61
CA LEU A 755 22.38 10.31 -39.02
C LEU A 755 23.46 9.26 -39.30
N ALA A 756 24.47 9.16 -38.44
CA ALA A 756 25.50 8.13 -38.57
C ALA A 756 24.91 6.72 -38.50
N ASP A 757 23.96 6.49 -37.58
CA ASP A 757 23.27 5.20 -37.44
C ASP A 757 22.36 4.91 -38.63
N ARG A 758 21.56 5.87 -39.10
CA ARG A 758 20.69 5.72 -40.28
C ARG A 758 21.48 5.50 -41.57
N LEU A 759 22.62 6.17 -41.73
CA LEU A 759 23.54 5.91 -42.85
C LEU A 759 24.08 4.48 -42.84
N ARG A 760 24.45 3.97 -41.66
CA ARG A 760 24.96 2.60 -41.49
C ARG A 760 23.88 1.54 -41.73
N LEU A 761 22.67 1.76 -41.22
CA LEU A 761 21.60 0.75 -41.19
C LEU A 761 20.69 0.79 -42.43
N LEU A 762 20.36 1.98 -42.94
CA LEU A 762 19.37 2.19 -44.00
C LEU A 762 20.00 2.66 -45.32
N GLY A 763 21.21 3.22 -45.27
CA GLY A 763 21.91 3.78 -46.42
C GLY A 763 21.60 5.26 -46.69
N PRO A 764 22.36 5.91 -47.59
CA PRO A 764 22.30 7.35 -47.84
C PRO A 764 21.02 7.84 -48.52
N ASP A 765 20.36 6.99 -49.31
CA ASP A 765 19.20 7.35 -50.13
C ASP A 765 17.86 7.01 -49.47
N HIS A 766 17.89 6.43 -48.27
CA HIS A 766 16.66 6.11 -47.53
C HIS A 766 15.93 7.40 -47.11
N PRO A 767 14.59 7.48 -47.23
CA PRO A 767 13.81 8.68 -46.88
C PRO A 767 14.12 9.23 -45.49
N ASP A 768 14.20 8.36 -44.48
CA ASP A 768 14.55 8.79 -43.11
C ASP A 768 15.96 9.36 -42.99
N THR A 769 16.93 8.82 -43.74
CA THR A 769 18.31 9.35 -43.77
C THR A 769 18.32 10.76 -44.36
N ILE A 770 17.59 10.97 -45.46
CA ILE A 770 17.45 12.27 -46.10
C ILE A 770 16.78 13.27 -45.14
N ALA A 771 15.64 12.90 -44.55
CA ALA A 771 14.94 13.76 -43.58
C ALA A 771 15.82 14.12 -42.36
N THR A 772 16.67 13.20 -41.90
CA THR A 772 17.63 13.45 -40.83
C THR A 772 18.65 14.53 -41.21
N ARG A 773 19.19 14.47 -42.44
CA ARG A 773 20.16 15.44 -42.97
C ARG A 773 19.57 16.83 -43.08
N ASP A 774 18.32 16.91 -43.55
CA ASP A 774 17.61 18.18 -43.73
C ASP A 774 17.37 18.85 -42.37
N ARG A 775 16.89 18.10 -41.37
CA ARG A 775 16.72 18.59 -39.98
C ARG A 775 18.03 19.05 -39.37
N LEU A 776 19.09 18.27 -39.49
CA LEU A 776 20.41 18.64 -38.98
C LEU A 776 20.96 19.93 -39.63
N SER A 777 20.77 20.07 -40.94
CA SER A 777 21.18 21.29 -41.67
C SER A 777 20.38 22.50 -41.21
N HIS A 778 19.07 22.32 -41.00
CA HIS A 778 18.18 23.35 -40.48
C HIS A 778 18.63 23.85 -39.09
N TRP A 779 18.86 22.95 -38.13
CA TRP A 779 19.27 23.35 -36.78
C TRP A 779 20.67 23.98 -36.73
N ARG A 780 21.64 23.46 -37.51
CA ARG A 780 22.97 24.09 -37.65
C ARG A 780 22.90 25.51 -38.21
N SER A 781 22.01 25.75 -39.18
CA SER A 781 21.83 27.10 -39.72
C SER A 781 21.31 28.08 -38.66
N HIS A 782 20.43 27.63 -37.75
CA HIS A 782 19.89 28.46 -36.66
C HIS A 782 20.92 28.71 -35.55
N LEU A 783 21.81 27.75 -35.30
CA LEU A 783 22.96 27.95 -34.42
C LEU A 783 23.99 28.95 -35.00
N GLY A 784 24.13 29.00 -36.33
CA GLY A 784 25.01 29.96 -37.01
C GLY A 784 24.47 31.40 -37.02
N SER A 785 23.16 31.57 -37.22
CA SER A 785 22.54 32.90 -37.29
C SER A 785 22.44 33.61 -35.94
N THR A 786 22.32 32.87 -34.83
CA THR A 786 22.32 33.41 -33.46
C THR A 786 23.68 33.98 -33.02
N HIS A 787 24.78 33.56 -33.66
CA HIS A 787 26.10 34.18 -33.46
C HIS A 787 26.33 35.45 -34.29
N GLU A 788 25.56 35.66 -35.36
CA GLU A 788 25.71 36.83 -36.27
C GLU A 788 24.72 37.98 -36.00
N THR A 789 23.74 37.82 -35.11
CA THR A 789 22.68 38.84 -34.89
C THR A 789 22.55 39.29 -33.44
N SER A 790 23.43 40.22 -33.03
CA SER A 790 23.14 41.21 -31.99
C SER A 790 22.50 42.46 -32.60
N THR A 791 21.33 42.30 -33.25
CA THR A 791 20.36 43.39 -33.52
C THR A 791 18.94 42.79 -33.63
N PRO A 792 17.91 43.41 -33.03
CA PRO A 792 16.59 42.79 -32.90
C PRO A 792 15.75 42.95 -34.17
N SER A 793 15.21 41.85 -34.68
CA SER A 793 14.18 41.87 -35.73
C SER A 793 13.24 40.67 -35.56
N THR A 794 11.94 41.00 -35.58
CA THR A 794 10.72 40.22 -35.37
C THR A 794 10.65 38.81 -35.97
N SER A 795 10.12 37.86 -35.18
CA SER A 795 9.77 36.48 -35.53
C SER A 795 8.95 36.33 -36.82
N PRO A 796 9.20 35.25 -37.59
CA PRO A 796 8.18 34.65 -38.44
C PRO A 796 7.79 33.24 -37.97
N ALA A 797 6.52 32.90 -38.21
CA ALA A 797 5.83 31.69 -37.80
C ALA A 797 6.41 30.38 -38.39
N HIS A 798 6.40 29.32 -37.58
CA HIS A 798 6.71 27.93 -37.96
C HIS A 798 5.83 27.41 -39.11
N PRO A 799 6.37 26.63 -40.06
CA PRO A 799 5.55 25.87 -41.01
C PRO A 799 4.96 24.63 -40.33
N ARG A 800 3.66 24.37 -40.57
CA ARG A 800 2.96 23.15 -40.14
C ARG A 800 3.58 21.90 -40.79
N THR A 801 3.73 20.85 -39.99
CA THR A 801 4.20 19.49 -40.34
C THR A 801 3.35 18.81 -41.42
N PRO A 802 3.96 18.03 -42.35
CA PRO A 802 3.26 16.98 -43.10
C PRO A 802 3.02 15.77 -42.18
N GLY A 803 1.88 15.10 -42.33
CA GLY A 803 1.54 13.87 -41.59
C GLY A 803 2.46 12.67 -41.90
N PRO A 804 2.34 11.57 -41.15
CA PRO A 804 3.24 10.41 -41.25
C PRO A 804 3.19 9.78 -42.66
N PRO A 805 4.29 9.15 -43.12
CA PRO A 805 4.30 8.44 -44.39
C PRO A 805 3.40 7.20 -44.33
N ASP A 806 2.54 7.06 -45.34
CA ASP A 806 1.65 5.91 -45.59
C ASP A 806 2.47 4.61 -45.70
N PRO A 807 2.12 3.53 -44.97
CA PRO A 807 2.90 2.29 -45.02
C PRO A 807 2.70 1.58 -46.36
N ARG A 808 3.75 1.56 -47.18
CA ARG A 808 3.97 0.54 -48.20
C ARG A 808 5.36 -0.05 -48.06
#